data_AF-A0A832EKD2-F1
#
_entry.id   AF-A0A832EKD2-F1
#
_cell.length_a   1.000
_cell.length_b   1.000
_cell.length_c   1.000
_cell.angle_alpha   90.00
_cell.angle_beta   90.00
_cell.angle_gamma   90.00
#
_symmetry.space_group_name_H-M   'P 1'
#
loop_
_entity.id
_entity.type
_entity.pdbx_description
1 polymer ?
#
loop_
_entity_poly.entity_id
_entity_poly.type
_entity_poly.pdbx_seq_one_letter_code
_entity_poly.pdbx_strand_id
1 'polypeptide(L)'
;MKESAKDRLYKVLIVGANPAGLAAANKLGEMGVPVTLVDPDPDLNAKLARDEWRLASGLPLNFAHRPGLLRILRNPQIRCLLPARVASLKHSPQGFSARIVVDPTYVDAERCTLCGRCVAVCPVTHPDGSKAVQAESRYRLPGRAVIDKRRRPLCQEACPLGVNVQGYMALTRAGRYAEALELIRHDNVLPAICGRVCTHPCEAACRRADLDGAVAIRDIKRFLADHGDPAPKRTPEPTRPEKIAVIGSGPAGLAAAADLARLGYAVTVFEKEAKPGGLLRYGIGPHRLPREVLDREIQWIESLGVEILTAHPVDLTRLDDLSRRFHAVIVSVGTWKDRKMNVPGEDLQGVEGCVDFLTRVHRGEVTTVSDDVVVIGDGNAAFDLARTLVRLGARVTILSWFPEELIPADPEEIQEARQEGIRVIDRTRVAAFLGENGRLTHLRCVETIPGPPDAKGIPWPVTKPGAEPFLMACRRAFVAIGQQGDPSPFGAPEPCVALSPQGLVVVDAEACTSVPRVYAAGDAASGPSSVVHAMASGRRAARAVHRALTGEDLAPTAVRPEDRDLRPIPDDLVFCPRPVPAHVDPSRRTCGFAEVCLGLSETQVRSETERCLQCGVCSECLQCLDACNGCGAVDHHQKVWESAEQAGVVILADPDLAPPIRGEDVLRAYSTKASAREDVYAMMLRGFAAAAEAMILLGENAQRMKGHGLSFPPPDPPLSPDVRIGVFVCRCNDSLGWSPAMTEYVASLQDRPDVVHTELLPSACSPEGSRNLVQTIREKGLTRVVLASCVCCPLDFVCSACTDQRSRLKTALFNATGISRAMVETCNLRGEALRFFAQGEDTALERFRGLLERSIGRTRKLKRMPAPARPYNFTTAVIGVSEAAVKSALTLARSGMEVFLFTGPQDPDTDIPRHPNIQVFRQAEIKGLRGTVGDFQLMAMIDGTQQVIHTGAVILGERSRRAIPYVPYENLPPRRIEWAMQQRGVPGVPFFSPGATSVPGLFLANPPGVHVSQRTKGAAAAVLAASVMPRRPRHSKGYTVSVDPMRCRGCGRCAEVCPHQAVSFHQNEFGYGTAVVDEALCKGCGNCIAMCPSNAADSPYRDRSYLEHMIREILQ
;
A
#
# COMPACT_ATOMS: atom_id res chain seq x y z
N MET A 1 36.86 23.92 -34.66
CA MET A 1 36.80 23.48 -33.25
C MET A 1 36.04 22.17 -33.20
N LYS A 2 36.69 21.04 -32.91
CA LYS A 2 35.98 19.78 -32.61
C LYS A 2 35.37 19.95 -31.22
N GLU A 3 34.05 20.01 -31.10
CA GLU A 3 33.37 19.85 -29.81
C GLU A 3 33.87 18.53 -29.21
N SER A 4 34.48 18.58 -28.01
CA SER A 4 34.86 17.36 -27.31
C SER A 4 33.58 16.54 -27.10
N ALA A 5 33.56 15.30 -27.55
CA ALA A 5 32.41 14.44 -27.35
C ALA A 5 32.08 14.36 -25.85
N LYS A 6 30.84 14.69 -25.50
CA LYS A 6 30.36 14.62 -24.12
C LYS A 6 30.37 13.16 -23.66
N ASP A 7 31.03 12.89 -22.54
CA ASP A 7 31.09 11.58 -21.89
C ASP A 7 29.75 11.27 -21.18
N ARG A 8 28.75 10.83 -21.96
CA ARG A 8 27.38 10.62 -21.47
C ARG A 8 27.23 9.28 -20.75
N LEU A 9 26.50 9.29 -19.64
CA LEU A 9 26.07 8.04 -18.98
C LEU A 9 25.15 7.21 -19.88
N TYR A 10 25.39 5.90 -19.98
CA TYR A 10 24.58 4.96 -20.75
C TYR A 10 23.25 4.62 -20.05
N LYS A 11 22.37 5.62 -19.90
CA LYS A 11 21.05 5.51 -19.26
C LYS A 11 20.13 6.64 -19.72
N VAL A 12 18.85 6.34 -19.86
CA VAL A 12 17.81 7.32 -20.27
C VAL A 12 16.79 7.51 -19.15
N LEU A 13 16.44 8.77 -18.88
CA LEU A 13 15.31 9.13 -18.02
C LEU A 13 14.13 9.54 -18.91
N ILE A 14 12.98 8.92 -18.74
CA ILE A 14 11.75 9.26 -19.47
C ILE A 14 10.74 9.83 -18.47
N VAL A 15 10.28 11.05 -18.74
CA VAL A 15 9.28 11.75 -17.93
C VAL A 15 7.94 11.73 -18.67
N GLY A 16 6.96 11.03 -18.09
CA GLY A 16 5.63 10.81 -18.65
C GLY A 16 5.46 9.43 -19.31
N ALA A 17 4.50 8.66 -18.82
CA ALA A 17 4.09 7.35 -19.33
C ALA A 17 2.84 7.45 -20.22
N ASN A 18 2.83 8.42 -21.13
CA ASN A 18 1.85 8.53 -22.21
C ASN A 18 2.27 7.64 -23.42
N PRO A 19 1.49 7.60 -24.53
CA PRO A 19 1.83 6.73 -25.67
C PRO A 19 3.25 6.94 -26.23
N ALA A 20 3.77 8.17 -26.23
CA ALA A 20 5.12 8.48 -26.69
C ALA A 20 6.20 7.95 -25.73
N GLY A 21 6.03 8.23 -24.43
CA GLY A 21 6.99 7.77 -23.40
C GLY A 21 7.08 6.25 -23.32
N LEU A 22 5.95 5.56 -23.40
CA LEU A 22 5.91 4.08 -23.40
C LEU A 22 6.50 3.48 -24.66
N ALA A 23 6.24 4.08 -25.83
CA ALA A 23 6.85 3.68 -27.09
C ALA A 23 8.38 3.80 -27.04
N ALA A 24 8.89 4.91 -26.50
CA ALA A 24 10.32 5.14 -26.30
C ALA A 24 10.92 4.13 -25.31
N ALA A 25 10.31 3.97 -24.13
CA ALA A 25 10.75 3.06 -23.08
C ALA A 25 10.86 1.62 -23.60
N ASN A 26 9.84 1.15 -24.31
CA ASN A 26 9.81 -0.21 -24.84
C ASN A 26 10.99 -0.44 -25.81
N LYS A 27 11.24 0.48 -26.74
CA LYS A 27 12.30 0.31 -27.74
C LYS A 27 13.69 0.42 -27.14
N LEU A 28 13.91 1.38 -26.24
CA LEU A 28 15.18 1.52 -25.52
C LEU A 28 15.48 0.28 -24.66
N GLY A 29 14.49 -0.24 -23.95
CA GLY A 29 14.66 -1.47 -23.17
C GLY A 29 14.88 -2.72 -24.02
N GLU A 30 14.21 -2.85 -25.18
CA GLU A 30 14.50 -3.93 -26.16
C GLU A 30 15.93 -3.82 -26.69
N MET A 31 16.41 -2.59 -26.89
CA MET A 31 17.81 -2.27 -27.16
C MET A 31 18.67 -2.22 -25.89
N GLY A 32 18.26 -2.87 -24.80
CA GLY A 32 19.02 -2.98 -23.56
C GLY A 32 19.70 -1.71 -23.04
N VAL A 33 19.13 -0.55 -23.35
CA VAL A 33 19.51 0.73 -22.77
C VAL A 33 18.76 0.80 -21.43
N PRO A 34 19.46 1.03 -20.31
CA PRO A 34 18.81 1.27 -19.03
C PRO A 34 17.88 2.49 -19.11
N VAL A 35 16.63 2.32 -18.72
CA VAL A 35 15.58 3.35 -18.72
C VAL A 35 15.00 3.49 -17.33
N THR A 36 14.89 4.71 -16.83
CA THR A 36 13.98 5.04 -15.73
C THR A 36 12.76 5.75 -16.31
N LEU A 37 11.57 5.18 -16.15
CA LEU A 37 10.29 5.77 -16.56
C LEU A 37 9.56 6.31 -15.32
N VAL A 38 9.21 7.60 -15.32
CA VAL A 38 8.58 8.30 -14.19
C VAL A 38 7.22 8.83 -14.60
N ASP A 39 6.20 8.58 -13.78
CA ASP A 39 4.85 9.13 -13.99
C ASP A 39 4.09 9.24 -12.66
N PRO A 40 3.28 10.30 -12.44
CA PRO A 40 2.52 10.47 -11.21
C PRO A 40 1.33 9.52 -11.09
N ASP A 41 0.85 8.91 -12.18
CA ASP A 41 -0.26 7.96 -12.11
C ASP A 41 0.22 6.60 -11.54
N PRO A 42 -0.45 6.06 -10.50
CA PRO A 42 -0.05 4.79 -9.89
C PRO A 42 -0.46 3.56 -10.71
N ASP A 43 -1.34 3.73 -11.71
CA ASP A 43 -1.87 2.66 -12.56
C ASP A 43 -1.91 3.07 -14.05
N LEU A 44 -0.98 2.53 -14.83
CA LEU A 44 -0.89 2.72 -16.28
C LEU A 44 -2.12 2.16 -17.00
N ASN A 45 -2.76 1.12 -16.45
CA ASN A 45 -3.93 0.54 -17.08
C ASN A 45 -5.11 1.51 -17.05
N ALA A 46 -5.34 2.19 -15.93
CA ALA A 46 -6.35 3.24 -15.81
C ALA A 46 -5.97 4.49 -16.62
N LYS A 47 -4.71 4.95 -16.52
CA LYS A 47 -4.22 6.12 -17.27
C LYS A 47 -4.48 5.99 -18.77
N LEU A 48 -4.07 4.86 -19.36
CA LEU A 48 -4.19 4.61 -20.81
C LEU A 48 -5.59 4.12 -21.23
N ALA A 49 -6.53 4.00 -20.29
CA ALA A 49 -7.94 3.77 -20.57
C ALA A 49 -8.71 5.07 -20.85
N ARG A 50 -8.15 6.22 -20.44
CA ARG A 50 -8.76 7.55 -20.61
C ARG A 50 -9.08 7.81 -22.08
N ASP A 51 -10.15 8.58 -22.31
CA ASP A 51 -10.64 8.83 -23.66
C ASP A 51 -9.59 9.52 -24.54
N GLU A 52 -8.74 10.36 -23.97
CA GLU A 52 -7.62 11.04 -24.65
C GLU A 52 -6.68 10.08 -25.40
N TRP A 53 -6.55 8.83 -24.94
CA TRP A 53 -5.69 7.79 -25.54
C TRP A 53 -6.46 6.73 -26.34
N ARG A 54 -7.68 7.03 -26.78
CA ARG A 54 -8.42 6.13 -27.69
C ARG A 54 -7.83 6.14 -29.09
N LEU A 55 -7.72 4.94 -29.66
CA LEU A 55 -7.35 4.75 -31.07
C LEU A 55 -8.52 5.14 -31.98
N ALA A 56 -8.24 5.33 -33.28
CA ALA A 56 -9.26 5.57 -34.30
C ALA A 56 -10.31 4.45 -34.41
N SER A 57 -10.02 3.25 -33.89
CA SER A 57 -10.96 2.14 -33.75
C SER A 57 -12.00 2.31 -32.64
N GLY A 58 -11.80 3.27 -31.73
CA GLY A 58 -12.57 3.44 -30.49
C GLY A 58 -12.03 2.63 -29.31
N LEU A 59 -11.08 1.71 -29.55
CA LEU A 59 -10.44 0.94 -28.48
C LEU A 59 -9.50 1.83 -27.65
N PRO A 60 -9.50 1.71 -26.32
CA PRO A 60 -8.52 2.36 -25.47
C PRO A 60 -7.13 1.71 -25.64
N LEU A 61 -6.07 2.53 -25.53
CA LEU A 61 -4.71 2.05 -25.75
C LEU A 61 -4.27 0.98 -24.74
N ASN A 62 -4.72 1.07 -23.48
CA ASN A 62 -4.41 0.06 -22.47
C ASN A 62 -4.77 -1.37 -22.91
N PHE A 63 -5.90 -1.54 -23.62
CA PHE A 63 -6.41 -2.81 -24.10
C PHE A 63 -5.66 -3.26 -25.34
N ALA A 64 -5.51 -2.36 -26.33
CA ALA A 64 -4.84 -2.67 -27.60
C ALA A 64 -3.34 -2.98 -27.42
N HIS A 65 -2.67 -2.25 -26.53
CA HIS A 65 -1.23 -2.36 -26.29
C HIS A 65 -0.85 -3.13 -25.01
N ARG A 66 -1.80 -3.85 -24.40
CA ARG A 66 -1.56 -4.57 -23.13
C ARG A 66 -0.30 -5.45 -23.11
N PRO A 67 0.00 -6.26 -24.14
CA PRO A 67 1.23 -7.04 -24.19
C PRO A 67 2.51 -6.19 -24.11
N GLY A 68 2.49 -5.00 -24.72
CA GLY A 68 3.60 -4.06 -24.68
C GLY A 68 3.81 -3.50 -23.27
N LEU A 69 2.74 -3.11 -22.58
CA LEU A 69 2.82 -2.60 -21.20
C LEU A 69 3.41 -3.63 -20.23
N LEU A 70 2.98 -4.88 -20.33
CA LEU A 70 3.53 -5.98 -19.52
C LEU A 70 4.98 -6.29 -19.86
N ARG A 71 5.40 -6.16 -21.13
CA ARG A 71 6.81 -6.28 -21.52
C ARG A 71 7.66 -5.16 -20.95
N ILE A 72 7.16 -3.92 -20.96
CA ILE A 72 7.83 -2.78 -20.34
C ILE A 72 8.08 -3.07 -18.86
N LEU A 73 7.04 -3.46 -18.12
CA LEU A 73 7.15 -3.74 -16.68
C LEU A 73 8.03 -4.94 -16.33
N ARG A 74 8.25 -5.88 -17.25
CA ARG A 74 9.07 -7.09 -17.03
C ARG A 74 10.44 -7.00 -17.68
N ASN A 75 10.76 -5.90 -18.35
CA ASN A 75 12.07 -5.71 -18.92
C ASN A 75 13.03 -5.27 -17.80
N PRO A 76 14.11 -6.03 -17.50
CA PRO A 76 15.05 -5.69 -16.43
C PRO A 76 15.82 -4.38 -16.70
N GLN A 77 15.80 -3.89 -17.94
CA GLN A 77 16.42 -2.64 -18.34
C GLN A 77 15.49 -1.44 -18.15
N ILE A 78 14.21 -1.65 -17.80
CA ILE A 78 13.25 -0.57 -17.58
C ILE A 78 12.81 -0.58 -16.11
N ARG A 79 13.17 0.48 -15.39
CA ARG A 79 12.69 0.76 -14.04
C ARG A 79 11.51 1.71 -14.13
N CYS A 80 10.32 1.28 -13.73
CA CYS A 80 9.14 2.15 -13.63
C CYS A 80 8.98 2.66 -12.20
N LEU A 81 8.99 3.99 -12.03
CA LEU A 81 8.69 4.67 -10.77
C LEU A 81 7.30 5.27 -10.85
N LEU A 82 6.34 4.61 -10.21
CA LEU A 82 4.91 4.91 -10.27
C LEU A 82 4.32 4.71 -8.86
N PRO A 83 3.54 5.64 -8.30
CA PRO A 83 3.45 7.05 -8.69
C PRO A 83 4.73 7.81 -8.29
N ALA A 84 5.24 8.66 -9.18
CA ALA A 84 6.42 9.47 -8.89
C ALA A 84 6.45 10.77 -9.71
N ARG A 85 7.08 11.81 -9.16
CA ARG A 85 7.26 13.12 -9.80
C ARG A 85 8.71 13.56 -9.81
N VAL A 86 9.12 14.24 -10.87
CA VAL A 86 10.47 14.83 -10.97
C VAL A 86 10.48 16.15 -10.21
N ALA A 87 11.13 16.20 -9.05
CA ALA A 87 11.20 17.41 -8.23
C ALA A 87 12.26 18.40 -8.73
N SER A 88 13.39 17.91 -9.26
CA SER A 88 14.42 18.77 -9.86
C SER A 88 15.25 17.99 -10.87
N LEU A 89 15.74 18.68 -11.90
CA LEU A 89 16.54 18.08 -12.95
C LEU A 89 17.73 19.01 -13.26
N LYS A 90 18.94 18.57 -12.91
CA LYS A 90 20.18 19.32 -13.09
C LYS A 90 20.95 18.75 -14.27
N HIS A 91 21.51 19.60 -15.12
CA HIS A 91 22.28 19.21 -16.29
C HIS A 91 23.79 19.45 -16.06
N SER A 92 24.60 18.51 -16.53
CA SER A 92 26.06 18.49 -16.45
C SER A 92 26.64 18.00 -17.78
N PRO A 93 27.95 18.16 -18.03
CA PRO A 93 28.58 17.60 -19.24
C PRO A 93 28.43 16.08 -19.40
N GLN A 94 28.26 15.33 -18.30
CA GLN A 94 28.08 13.87 -18.29
C GLN A 94 26.61 13.42 -18.44
N GLY A 95 25.66 14.36 -18.46
CA GLY A 95 24.23 14.10 -18.53
C GLY A 95 23.45 14.83 -17.42
N PHE A 96 22.46 14.17 -16.85
CA PHE A 96 21.47 14.73 -15.95
C PHE A 96 21.44 14.02 -14.60
N SER A 97 21.27 14.81 -13.55
CA SER A 97 20.95 14.36 -12.20
C SER A 97 19.52 14.77 -11.87
N ALA A 98 18.64 13.79 -11.73
CA ALA A 98 17.23 13.97 -11.41
C ALA A 98 16.96 13.56 -9.96
N ARG A 99 16.25 14.43 -9.23
CA ARG A 99 15.66 14.11 -7.92
C ARG A 99 14.20 13.78 -8.14
N ILE A 100 13.82 12.54 -7.87
CA ILE A 100 12.48 12.02 -8.11
C ILE A 100 11.85 11.71 -6.76
N VAL A 101 10.67 12.26 -6.50
CA VAL A 101 9.89 12.00 -5.30
C VAL A 101 8.90 10.89 -5.63
N VAL A 102 8.92 9.80 -4.87
CA VAL A 102 8.04 8.64 -5.06
C VAL A 102 7.02 8.60 -3.94
N ASP A 103 5.74 8.65 -4.32
CA ASP A 103 4.65 8.68 -3.36
C ASP A 103 4.27 7.25 -2.92
N PRO A 104 3.93 7.05 -1.63
CA PRO A 104 3.56 5.74 -1.12
C PRO A 104 2.20 5.31 -1.68
N THR A 105 2.09 4.02 -2.00
CA THR A 105 0.80 3.37 -2.31
C THR A 105 0.32 2.47 -1.17
N TYR A 106 1.17 2.30 -0.16
CA TYR A 106 1.04 1.40 0.99
C TYR A 106 0.84 -0.07 0.60
N VAL A 107 1.18 -0.41 -0.65
CA VAL A 107 1.06 -1.76 -1.20
C VAL A 107 2.24 -2.03 -2.13
N ASP A 108 3.02 -3.06 -1.80
CA ASP A 108 4.12 -3.54 -2.63
C ASP A 108 3.59 -4.21 -3.90
N ALA A 109 3.96 -3.66 -5.06
CA ALA A 109 3.58 -4.21 -6.36
C ALA A 109 4.18 -5.59 -6.63
N GLU A 110 5.42 -5.85 -6.19
CA GLU A 110 6.11 -7.12 -6.43
C GLU A 110 5.61 -8.25 -5.52
N ARG A 111 4.84 -7.93 -4.47
CA ARG A 111 4.16 -8.93 -3.62
C ARG A 111 2.65 -9.03 -3.84
N CYS A 112 1.99 -7.93 -4.20
CA CYS A 112 0.53 -7.89 -4.28
C CYS A 112 -0.02 -8.86 -5.33
N THR A 113 -0.96 -9.72 -4.91
CA THR A 113 -1.58 -10.72 -5.79
C THR A 113 -2.87 -10.22 -6.45
N LEU A 114 -3.30 -8.98 -6.15
CA LEU A 114 -4.62 -8.45 -6.52
C LEU A 114 -5.76 -9.41 -6.18
N CYS A 115 -5.66 -10.07 -5.01
CA CYS A 115 -6.68 -10.99 -4.51
C CYS A 115 -8.00 -10.29 -4.14
N GLY A 116 -7.97 -9.00 -3.79
CA GLY A 116 -9.14 -8.22 -3.39
C GLY A 116 -9.57 -8.39 -1.93
N ARG A 117 -8.92 -9.27 -1.16
CA ARG A 117 -9.28 -9.49 0.27
C ARG A 117 -9.20 -8.21 1.10
N CYS A 118 -8.17 -7.40 0.89
CA CYS A 118 -8.01 -6.09 1.55
C CYS A 118 -9.18 -5.13 1.26
N VAL A 119 -9.78 -5.18 0.07
CA VAL A 119 -10.96 -4.38 -0.30
C VAL A 119 -12.22 -4.93 0.36
N ALA A 120 -12.36 -6.27 0.39
CA ALA A 120 -13.50 -6.94 1.01
C ALA A 120 -13.60 -6.63 2.52
N VAL A 121 -12.48 -6.72 3.25
CA VAL A 121 -12.43 -6.46 4.70
C VAL A 121 -12.41 -4.98 5.08
N CYS A 122 -12.22 -4.07 4.11
CA CYS A 122 -12.17 -2.63 4.39
C CYS A 122 -13.55 -2.13 4.86
N PRO A 123 -13.70 -1.63 6.10
CA PRO A 123 -14.98 -1.18 6.64
C PRO A 123 -15.38 0.22 6.15
N VAL A 124 -14.48 0.93 5.45
CA VAL A 124 -14.75 2.28 4.96
C VAL A 124 -15.37 2.23 3.58
N THR A 125 -16.58 2.78 3.48
CA THR A 125 -17.26 3.08 2.23
C THR A 125 -17.58 4.58 2.19
N HIS A 126 -17.17 5.23 1.12
CA HIS A 126 -17.39 6.65 0.88
C HIS A 126 -18.80 6.90 0.30
N PRO A 127 -19.33 8.14 0.36
CA PRO A 127 -20.65 8.47 -0.19
C PRO A 127 -20.84 8.12 -1.67
N ASP A 128 -19.77 8.17 -2.47
CA ASP A 128 -19.74 7.78 -3.88
C ASP A 128 -19.67 6.25 -4.11
N GLY A 129 -19.74 5.46 -3.04
CA GLY A 129 -19.62 3.99 -3.07
C GLY A 129 -18.18 3.48 -3.17
N SER A 130 -17.19 4.36 -3.30
CA SER A 130 -15.78 3.95 -3.37
C SER A 130 -15.25 3.51 -2.00
N LYS A 131 -14.20 2.68 -2.00
CA LYS A 131 -13.49 2.24 -0.79
C LYS A 131 -12.13 2.90 -0.68
N ALA A 132 -11.63 3.04 0.55
CA ALA A 132 -10.30 3.59 0.81
C ALA A 132 -9.16 2.73 0.24
N VAL A 133 -9.38 1.40 0.15
CA VAL A 133 -8.50 0.47 -0.56
C VAL A 133 -9.06 0.25 -1.95
N GLN A 134 -8.33 0.69 -2.97
CA GLN A 134 -8.76 0.60 -4.36
C GLN A 134 -8.08 -0.55 -5.07
N ALA A 135 -8.86 -1.46 -5.64
CA ALA A 135 -8.38 -2.58 -6.47
C ALA A 135 -9.34 -2.86 -7.65
N GLU A 136 -9.83 -1.79 -8.29
CA GLU A 136 -10.92 -1.79 -9.29
C GLU A 136 -10.76 -2.78 -10.45
N SER A 137 -9.52 -3.19 -10.76
CA SER A 137 -9.26 -4.13 -11.85
C SER A 137 -8.09 -5.07 -11.57
N ARG A 138 -8.26 -6.34 -11.93
CA ARG A 138 -7.13 -7.31 -12.00
C ARG A 138 -6.13 -6.98 -13.10
N TYR A 139 -6.44 -6.00 -13.94
CA TYR A 139 -5.58 -5.53 -15.01
C TYR A 139 -4.74 -4.31 -14.64
N ARG A 140 -4.78 -3.82 -13.38
CA ARG A 140 -3.87 -2.76 -12.91
C ARG A 140 -2.41 -3.05 -13.25
N LEU A 141 -1.66 -2.02 -13.62
CA LEU A 141 -0.26 -2.05 -14.02
C LEU A 141 0.51 -0.89 -13.39
N PRO A 142 1.42 -1.12 -12.43
CA PRO A 142 1.78 -2.41 -11.84
C PRO A 142 0.62 -3.09 -11.10
N GLY A 143 0.68 -4.42 -10.95
CA GLY A 143 -0.40 -5.22 -10.41
C GLY A 143 -0.57 -5.11 -8.89
N ARG A 144 -1.14 -4.00 -8.39
CA ARG A 144 -1.42 -3.80 -6.96
C ARG A 144 -2.70 -3.03 -6.65
N ALA A 145 -3.19 -3.24 -5.43
CA ALA A 145 -4.12 -2.31 -4.81
C ALA A 145 -3.39 -1.00 -4.45
N VAL A 146 -4.14 0.07 -4.21
CA VAL A 146 -3.60 1.34 -3.70
C VAL A 146 -4.48 1.77 -2.53
N ILE A 147 -3.85 2.21 -1.44
CA ILE A 147 -4.57 2.72 -0.26
C ILE A 147 -4.50 4.24 -0.29
N ASP A 148 -5.65 4.90 -0.36
CA ASP A 148 -5.70 6.36 -0.29
C ASP A 148 -5.66 6.83 1.18
N LYS A 149 -4.56 7.48 1.58
CA LYS A 149 -4.42 8.13 2.89
C LYS A 149 -4.29 9.64 2.75
N ARG A 150 -5.05 10.39 3.56
CA ARG A 150 -4.83 11.83 3.83
C ARG A 150 -4.05 12.03 5.12
N ARG A 151 -3.75 13.29 5.47
CA ARG A 151 -3.17 13.66 6.77
C ARG A 151 -3.97 13.12 7.96
N ARG A 152 -3.36 13.16 9.13
CA ARG A 152 -3.96 12.60 10.35
C ARG A 152 -5.27 13.36 10.67
N PRO A 153 -6.36 12.65 11.00
CA PRO A 153 -7.61 13.31 11.38
C PRO A 153 -7.45 14.15 12.64
N LEU A 154 -8.11 15.30 12.69
CA LEU A 154 -8.04 16.23 13.83
C LEU A 154 -8.45 15.58 15.16
N CYS A 155 -9.45 14.69 15.16
CA CYS A 155 -9.88 13.97 16.36
C CYS A 155 -8.79 13.03 16.93
N GLN A 156 -7.91 12.50 16.06
CA GLN A 156 -6.76 11.70 16.47
C GLN A 156 -5.57 12.59 16.87
N GLU A 157 -5.31 13.68 16.13
CA GLU A 157 -4.27 14.67 16.48
C GLU A 157 -4.53 15.32 17.84
N ALA A 158 -5.80 15.67 18.14
CA ALA A 158 -6.20 16.30 19.39
C ALA A 158 -6.24 15.35 20.59
N CYS A 159 -6.22 14.03 20.37
CA CYS A 159 -6.18 13.06 21.46
C CYS A 159 -4.73 12.92 21.98
N PRO A 160 -4.45 13.19 23.26
CA PRO A 160 -3.09 13.06 23.81
C PRO A 160 -2.50 11.64 23.69
N LEU A 161 -3.37 10.63 23.63
CA LEU A 161 -2.98 9.23 23.42
C LEU A 161 -2.82 8.86 21.93
N GLY A 162 -3.26 9.72 21.00
CA GLY A 162 -3.23 9.44 19.57
C GLY A 162 -4.21 8.37 19.10
N VAL A 163 -5.28 8.09 19.87
CA VAL A 163 -6.25 7.02 19.60
C VAL A 163 -6.86 7.16 18.20
N ASN A 164 -6.85 6.07 17.43
CA ASN A 164 -7.42 6.03 16.08
C ASN A 164 -8.96 6.06 16.06
N VAL A 165 -9.54 7.25 16.27
CA VAL A 165 -10.99 7.48 16.31
C VAL A 165 -11.69 7.00 15.04
N GLN A 166 -11.28 7.46 13.86
CA GLN A 166 -11.95 7.09 12.61
C GLN A 166 -11.93 5.57 12.34
N GLY A 167 -10.86 4.89 12.78
CA GLY A 167 -10.68 3.46 12.65
C GLY A 167 -11.75 2.68 13.40
N TYR A 168 -11.91 2.95 14.70
CA TYR A 168 -12.90 2.24 15.49
C TYR A 168 -14.33 2.71 15.18
N MET A 169 -14.55 3.95 14.73
CA MET A 169 -15.85 4.37 14.16
C MET A 169 -16.23 3.50 12.96
N ALA A 170 -15.31 3.29 12.01
CA ALA A 170 -15.57 2.49 10.81
C ALA A 170 -15.86 1.03 11.14
N LEU A 171 -15.10 0.43 12.07
CA LEU A 171 -15.32 -0.93 12.54
C LEU A 171 -16.65 -1.07 13.27
N THR A 172 -17.00 -0.12 14.12
CA THR A 172 -18.28 -0.10 14.85
C THR A 172 -19.46 0.00 13.88
N ARG A 173 -19.38 0.87 12.87
CA ARG A 173 -20.38 0.95 11.80
C ARG A 173 -20.58 -0.39 11.09
N ALA A 174 -19.48 -1.12 10.86
CA ALA A 174 -19.51 -2.44 10.25
C ALA A 174 -19.98 -3.57 11.19
N GLY A 175 -20.35 -3.28 12.45
CA GLY A 175 -20.75 -4.27 13.45
C GLY A 175 -19.58 -5.08 14.02
N ARG A 176 -18.33 -4.66 13.79
CA ARG A 176 -17.10 -5.37 14.17
C ARG A 176 -16.59 -4.86 15.52
N TYR A 177 -17.39 -5.02 16.57
CA TYR A 177 -17.14 -4.38 17.88
C TYR A 177 -15.87 -4.87 18.59
N ALA A 178 -15.58 -6.17 18.53
CA ALA A 178 -14.38 -6.73 19.16
C ALA A 178 -13.09 -6.12 18.59
N GLU A 179 -13.00 -5.99 17.27
CA GLU A 179 -11.86 -5.39 16.59
C GLU A 179 -11.79 -3.87 16.83
N ALA A 180 -12.95 -3.21 16.94
CA ALA A 180 -13.02 -1.79 17.29
C ALA A 180 -12.44 -1.52 18.68
N LEU A 181 -12.80 -2.35 19.67
CA LEU A 181 -12.24 -2.27 21.02
C LEU A 181 -10.75 -2.60 21.05
N GLU A 182 -10.31 -3.63 20.33
CA GLU A 182 -8.89 -3.98 20.21
C GLU A 182 -8.07 -2.82 19.62
N LEU A 183 -8.59 -2.16 18.60
CA LEU A 183 -7.95 -0.98 18.00
C LEU A 183 -7.87 0.19 19.01
N ILE A 184 -8.89 0.42 19.83
CA ILE A 184 -8.81 1.42 20.90
C ILE A 184 -7.73 1.03 21.92
N ARG A 185 -7.71 -0.25 22.33
CA ARG A 185 -6.78 -0.77 23.34
C ARG A 185 -5.33 -0.62 22.94
N HIS A 186 -5.00 -0.57 21.64
CA HIS A 186 -3.65 -0.27 21.16
C HIS A 186 -3.09 1.02 21.78
N ASP A 187 -3.90 2.09 21.82
CA ASP A 187 -3.45 3.41 22.27
C ASP A 187 -3.98 3.81 23.65
N ASN A 188 -5.14 3.28 24.03
CA ASN A 188 -5.81 3.58 25.29
C ASN A 188 -6.13 2.28 26.03
N VAL A 189 -5.39 2.01 27.10
CA VAL A 189 -5.54 0.79 27.91
C VAL A 189 -6.74 0.84 28.88
N LEU A 190 -7.34 2.01 29.06
CA LEU A 190 -8.50 2.27 29.93
C LEU A 190 -9.71 2.84 29.14
N PRO A 191 -10.19 2.15 28.07
CA PRO A 191 -11.28 2.64 27.24
C PRO A 191 -12.60 2.86 27.97
N ALA A 192 -12.98 1.98 28.91
CA ALA A 192 -14.25 2.08 29.65
C ALA A 192 -14.26 3.28 30.60
N ILE A 193 -13.11 3.57 31.23
CA ILE A 193 -12.91 4.74 32.10
C ILE A 193 -12.90 6.01 31.25
N CYS A 194 -12.17 6.03 30.14
CA CYS A 194 -12.20 7.16 29.21
C CYS A 194 -13.57 7.37 28.54
N GLY A 195 -14.41 6.34 28.48
CA GLY A 195 -15.80 6.46 28.04
C GLY A 195 -16.71 7.17 29.05
N ARG A 196 -16.24 7.38 30.30
CA ARG A 196 -17.01 7.98 31.39
C ARG A 196 -16.46 9.34 31.82
N VAL A 197 -15.15 9.44 32.03
CA VAL A 197 -14.53 10.60 32.71
C VAL A 197 -13.57 11.41 31.84
N CYS A 198 -13.49 11.13 30.53
CA CYS A 198 -12.61 11.86 29.63
C CYS A 198 -13.21 13.22 29.23
N THR A 199 -12.37 14.25 29.20
CA THR A 199 -12.67 15.60 28.69
C THR A 199 -12.75 15.69 27.16
N HIS A 200 -12.69 14.55 26.46
CA HIS A 200 -13.01 14.39 25.04
C HIS A 200 -12.44 15.46 24.07
N PRO A 201 -11.13 15.81 24.12
CA PRO A 201 -10.54 16.80 23.20
C PRO A 201 -10.69 16.42 21.72
N CYS A 202 -10.85 15.12 21.45
CA CYS A 202 -11.16 14.58 20.13
C CYS A 202 -12.51 15.04 19.56
N GLU A 203 -13.51 15.30 20.41
CA GLU A 203 -14.83 15.81 19.98
C GLU A 203 -14.77 17.30 19.72
N ALA A 204 -14.03 18.06 20.54
CA ALA A 204 -13.81 19.50 20.32
C ALA A 204 -13.14 19.79 18.97
N ALA A 205 -12.24 18.90 18.52
CA ALA A 205 -11.58 19.01 17.22
C ALA A 205 -12.37 18.34 16.06
N CYS A 206 -13.57 17.82 16.31
CA CYS A 206 -14.34 17.09 15.31
C CYS A 206 -14.94 18.03 14.26
N ARG A 207 -14.56 17.86 12.99
CA ARG A 207 -15.10 18.65 11.85
C ARG A 207 -16.61 18.53 11.63
N ARG A 208 -17.29 17.55 12.24
CA ARG A 208 -18.76 17.44 12.19
C ARG A 208 -19.43 18.50 13.09
N ALA A 209 -18.70 19.06 14.06
CA ALA A 209 -19.19 20.11 14.95
C ALA A 209 -19.67 21.35 14.19
N ASP A 210 -19.05 21.68 13.05
CA ASP A 210 -19.42 22.81 12.19
C ASP A 210 -20.76 22.60 11.44
N LEU A 211 -21.38 21.41 11.56
CA LEU A 211 -22.63 21.06 10.87
C LEU A 211 -23.79 20.81 11.85
N ASP A 212 -23.78 19.67 12.56
CA ASP A 212 -24.89 19.19 13.38
C ASP A 212 -24.43 18.58 14.72
N GLY A 213 -23.23 18.97 15.16
CA GLY A 213 -22.60 18.54 16.40
C GLY A 213 -21.50 17.50 16.19
N ALA A 214 -20.52 17.47 17.09
CA ALA A 214 -19.45 16.47 17.04
C ALA A 214 -20.01 15.04 17.10
N VAL A 215 -19.23 14.09 16.57
CA VAL A 215 -19.51 12.66 16.80
C VAL A 215 -19.33 12.35 18.29
N ALA A 216 -20.23 11.57 18.88
CA ALA A 216 -20.21 11.11 20.28
C ALA A 216 -19.11 10.05 20.52
N ILE A 217 -17.87 10.45 20.30
CA ILE A 217 -16.65 9.64 20.34
C ILE A 217 -16.43 9.02 21.73
N ARG A 218 -16.73 9.76 22.80
CA ARG A 218 -16.66 9.31 24.20
C ARG A 218 -17.68 8.20 24.46
N ASP A 219 -18.93 8.42 24.06
CA ASP A 219 -20.05 7.52 24.35
C ASP A 219 -19.98 6.22 23.53
N ILE A 220 -19.54 6.28 22.28
CA ILE A 220 -19.29 5.08 21.47
C ILE A 220 -18.12 4.27 22.05
N LYS A 221 -17.05 4.94 22.52
CA LYS A 221 -15.94 4.26 23.21
C LYS A 221 -16.43 3.50 24.44
N ARG A 222 -17.33 4.13 25.22
CA ARG A 222 -17.98 3.50 26.36
C ARG A 222 -18.77 2.26 25.94
N PHE A 223 -19.64 2.39 24.95
CA PHE A 223 -20.44 1.27 24.43
C PHE A 223 -19.57 0.07 24.07
N LEU A 224 -18.50 0.29 23.30
CA LEU A 224 -17.58 -0.76 22.88
C LEU A 224 -16.88 -1.44 24.05
N ALA A 225 -16.46 -0.67 25.05
CA ALA A 225 -15.78 -1.20 26.22
C ALA A 225 -16.73 -1.94 27.18
N ASP A 226 -18.00 -1.55 27.24
CA ASP A 226 -19.01 -2.18 28.09
C ASP A 226 -19.54 -3.51 27.50
N HIS A 227 -19.54 -3.66 26.16
CA HIS A 227 -20.01 -4.86 25.46
C HIS A 227 -18.89 -5.78 24.92
N GLY A 228 -17.63 -5.37 25.05
CA GLY A 228 -16.49 -6.12 24.56
C GLY A 228 -15.99 -7.18 25.53
N ASP A 229 -15.20 -8.13 25.00
CA ASP A 229 -14.57 -9.18 25.80
C ASP A 229 -13.58 -8.56 26.82
N PRO A 230 -13.65 -8.95 28.11
CA PRO A 230 -12.72 -8.49 29.14
C PRO A 230 -11.31 -9.09 29.02
N ALA A 231 -11.05 -10.06 28.13
CA ALA A 231 -9.74 -10.71 27.99
C ALA A 231 -9.00 -10.33 26.69
N PRO A 232 -7.66 -10.23 26.70
CA PRO A 232 -6.85 -10.09 25.49
C PRO A 232 -6.84 -11.41 24.70
N LYS A 233 -6.74 -11.31 23.37
CA LYS A 233 -6.60 -12.50 22.49
C LYS A 233 -5.38 -13.35 22.81
N ARG A 234 -4.32 -12.73 23.36
CA ARG A 234 -3.07 -13.37 23.73
C ARG A 234 -2.46 -12.64 24.92
N THR A 235 -2.12 -13.38 25.96
CA THR A 235 -1.24 -12.90 27.03
C THR A 235 0.21 -12.90 26.52
N PRO A 236 0.89 -11.74 26.50
CA PRO A 236 2.32 -11.67 26.24
C PRO A 236 3.07 -12.42 27.35
N GLU A 237 4.04 -13.25 26.98
CA GLU A 237 5.01 -13.77 27.94
C GLU A 237 6.22 -12.83 27.99
N PRO A 238 6.86 -12.63 29.16
CA PRO A 238 8.10 -11.87 29.24
C PRO A 238 9.20 -12.51 28.38
N THR A 239 9.57 -11.85 27.28
CA THR A 239 10.65 -12.29 26.38
C THR A 239 11.97 -11.62 26.69
N ARG A 240 12.00 -10.61 27.57
CA ARG A 240 13.17 -9.81 27.90
C ARG A 240 13.64 -10.07 29.34
N PRO A 241 14.96 -10.09 29.60
CA PRO A 241 15.51 -10.35 30.93
C PRO A 241 15.38 -9.15 31.89
N GLU A 242 15.22 -7.92 31.37
CA GLU A 242 15.15 -6.71 32.19
C GLU A 242 13.83 -6.63 32.98
N LYS A 243 13.95 -6.20 34.23
CA LYS A 243 12.84 -5.99 35.16
C LYS A 243 12.59 -4.51 35.39
N ILE A 244 11.33 -4.11 35.33
CA ILE A 244 10.91 -2.70 35.47
C ILE A 244 9.95 -2.55 36.66
N ALA A 245 10.19 -1.53 37.48
CA ALA A 245 9.28 -1.16 38.56
C ALA A 245 8.47 0.09 38.19
N VAL A 246 7.17 0.06 38.49
CA VAL A 246 6.29 1.23 38.37
C VAL A 246 5.71 1.52 39.74
N ILE A 247 5.84 2.75 40.23
CA ILE A 247 5.36 3.15 41.55
C ILE A 247 4.07 3.96 41.39
N GLY A 248 2.97 3.44 41.90
CA GLY A 248 1.61 3.98 41.77
C GLY A 248 0.82 3.31 40.65
N SER A 249 -0.42 2.92 40.95
CA SER A 249 -1.36 2.29 40.01
C SER A 249 -2.40 3.27 39.44
N GLY A 250 -2.05 4.56 39.36
CA GLY A 250 -2.89 5.56 38.67
C GLY A 250 -2.86 5.38 37.14
N PRO A 251 -3.61 6.20 36.38
CA PRO A 251 -3.68 6.08 34.92
C PRO A 251 -2.31 6.07 34.24
N ALA A 252 -1.38 6.92 34.68
CA ALA A 252 -0.02 6.99 34.13
C ALA A 252 0.76 5.68 34.35
N GLY A 253 0.74 5.14 35.58
CA GLY A 253 1.45 3.91 35.92
C GLY A 253 0.86 2.70 35.20
N LEU A 254 -0.47 2.58 35.15
CA LEU A 254 -1.17 1.51 34.43
C LEU A 254 -0.87 1.53 32.93
N ALA A 255 -0.88 2.70 32.30
CA ALA A 255 -0.53 2.83 30.87
C ALA A 255 0.95 2.51 30.59
N ALA A 256 1.86 2.97 31.45
CA ALA A 256 3.28 2.65 31.31
C ALA A 256 3.54 1.15 31.47
N ALA A 257 2.91 0.52 32.46
CA ALA A 257 3.07 -0.90 32.74
C ALA A 257 2.55 -1.78 31.60
N ALA A 258 1.36 -1.46 31.07
CA ALA A 258 0.78 -2.18 29.94
C ALA A 258 1.64 -2.09 28.67
N ASP A 259 2.18 -0.91 28.35
CA ASP A 259 3.04 -0.73 27.17
C ASP A 259 4.38 -1.48 27.32
N LEU A 260 5.01 -1.44 28.50
CA LEU A 260 6.23 -2.19 28.77
C LEU A 260 6.00 -3.71 28.74
N ALA A 261 4.89 -4.20 29.28
CA ALA A 261 4.53 -5.62 29.24
C ALA A 261 4.34 -6.11 27.80
N ARG A 262 3.67 -5.32 26.94
CA ARG A 262 3.55 -5.62 25.50
C ARG A 262 4.88 -5.69 24.76
N LEU A 263 5.87 -4.94 25.23
CA LEU A 263 7.24 -4.98 24.71
C LEU A 263 8.06 -6.15 25.28
N GLY A 264 7.45 -7.00 26.10
CA GLY A 264 8.04 -8.24 26.61
C GLY A 264 8.84 -8.08 27.91
N TYR A 265 8.75 -6.94 28.60
CA TYR A 265 9.40 -6.74 29.90
C TYR A 265 8.61 -7.36 31.05
N ALA A 266 9.31 -7.82 32.09
CA ALA A 266 8.68 -8.15 33.37
C ALA A 266 8.43 -6.87 34.17
N VAL A 267 7.16 -6.54 34.43
CA VAL A 267 6.76 -5.28 35.06
C VAL A 267 6.01 -5.54 36.37
N THR A 268 6.50 -4.93 37.46
CA THR A 268 5.84 -4.94 38.76
C THR A 268 5.39 -3.52 39.13
N VAL A 269 4.09 -3.36 39.40
CA VAL A 269 3.48 -2.10 39.86
C VAL A 269 3.32 -2.17 41.38
N PHE A 270 3.89 -1.20 42.09
CA PHE A 270 3.76 -1.07 43.54
C PHE A 270 2.70 -0.02 43.88
N GLU A 271 1.65 -0.43 44.58
CA GLU A 271 0.54 0.43 44.99
C GLU A 271 0.47 0.52 46.52
N LYS A 272 0.42 1.76 47.04
CA LYS A 272 0.35 2.03 48.48
C LYS A 272 -1.01 1.67 49.08
N GLU A 273 -2.09 1.82 48.31
CA GLU A 273 -3.46 1.57 48.76
C GLU A 273 -3.84 0.10 48.67
N ALA A 274 -4.91 -0.30 49.38
CA ALA A 274 -5.39 -1.69 49.40
C ALA A 274 -5.89 -2.20 48.03
N LYS A 275 -6.38 -1.30 47.18
CA LYS A 275 -6.85 -1.61 45.82
C LYS A 275 -6.27 -0.65 44.78
N PRO A 276 -5.99 -1.12 43.56
CA PRO A 276 -5.34 -0.32 42.52
C PRO A 276 -6.30 0.66 41.82
N GLY A 277 -5.75 1.65 41.14
CA GLY A 277 -6.48 2.65 40.34
C GLY A 277 -6.21 4.11 40.71
N GLY A 278 -5.46 4.37 41.79
CA GLY A 278 -5.16 5.73 42.26
C GLY A 278 -6.41 6.61 42.40
N LEU A 279 -6.33 7.88 41.98
CA LEU A 279 -7.47 8.81 42.06
C LEU A 279 -8.70 8.40 41.22
N LEU A 280 -8.58 7.47 40.26
CA LEU A 280 -9.78 6.90 39.62
C LEU A 280 -10.66 6.15 40.63
N ARG A 281 -10.04 5.51 41.62
CA ARG A 281 -10.74 4.82 42.70
C ARG A 281 -11.03 5.74 43.88
N TYR A 282 -10.06 6.53 44.29
CA TYR A 282 -10.13 7.27 45.56
C TYR A 282 -10.53 8.74 45.41
N GLY A 283 -10.70 9.24 44.19
CA GLY A 283 -11.10 10.62 43.91
C GLY A 283 -12.28 10.78 42.95
N ILE A 284 -12.86 9.70 42.41
CA ILE A 284 -14.05 9.75 41.56
C ILE A 284 -15.15 8.86 42.16
N GLY A 285 -16.35 9.42 42.30
CA GLY A 285 -17.51 8.73 42.83
C GLY A 285 -18.01 7.56 41.95
N PRO A 286 -18.49 6.44 42.53
CA PRO A 286 -18.97 5.29 41.76
C PRO A 286 -20.17 5.57 40.85
N HIS A 287 -20.94 6.62 41.15
CA HIS A 287 -22.07 7.07 40.33
C HIS A 287 -21.64 7.60 38.95
N ARG A 288 -20.36 7.97 38.78
CA ARG A 288 -19.72 8.32 37.50
C ARG A 288 -18.79 7.23 36.99
N LEU A 289 -18.04 6.59 37.90
CA LEU A 289 -17.10 5.52 37.57
C LEU A 289 -17.32 4.29 38.45
N PRO A 290 -18.17 3.34 38.00
CA PRO A 290 -18.46 2.13 38.75
C PRO A 290 -17.21 1.31 39.08
N ARG A 291 -17.16 0.72 40.28
CA ARG A 291 -15.96 0.02 40.77
C ARG A 291 -15.70 -1.26 40.00
N GLU A 292 -16.75 -1.99 39.62
CA GLU A 292 -16.67 -3.19 38.80
C GLU A 292 -16.09 -2.92 37.41
N VAL A 293 -16.38 -1.76 36.82
CA VAL A 293 -15.82 -1.35 35.52
C VAL A 293 -14.33 -1.07 35.66
N LEU A 294 -13.93 -0.33 36.71
CA LEU A 294 -12.53 -0.07 37.00
C LEU A 294 -11.74 -1.36 37.26
N ASP A 295 -12.30 -2.26 38.07
CA ASP A 295 -11.69 -3.56 38.40
C ASP A 295 -11.48 -4.40 37.13
N ARG A 296 -12.48 -4.43 36.23
CA ARG A 296 -12.39 -5.14 34.94
C ARG A 296 -11.31 -4.59 34.02
N GLU A 297 -11.12 -3.26 33.96
CA GLU A 297 -10.05 -2.68 33.13
C GLU A 297 -8.67 -2.96 33.69
N ILE A 298 -8.51 -2.96 35.02
CA ILE A 298 -7.25 -3.29 35.68
C ILE A 298 -6.93 -4.79 35.49
N GLN A 299 -7.91 -5.68 35.62
CA GLN A 299 -7.75 -7.11 35.34
C GLN A 299 -7.29 -7.36 33.91
N TRP A 300 -7.80 -6.59 32.94
CA TRP A 300 -7.31 -6.69 31.57
C TRP A 300 -5.81 -6.31 31.46
N ILE A 301 -5.34 -5.32 32.23
CA ILE A 301 -3.91 -4.97 32.27
C ILE A 301 -3.08 -6.08 32.93
N GLU A 302 -3.57 -6.67 34.03
CA GLU A 302 -2.92 -7.81 34.68
C GLU A 302 -2.80 -9.01 33.73
N SER A 303 -3.83 -9.25 32.90
CA SER A 303 -3.82 -10.30 31.89
C SER A 303 -2.82 -10.10 30.75
N LEU A 304 -2.16 -8.94 30.67
CA LEU A 304 -1.00 -8.70 29.80
C LEU A 304 0.32 -9.18 30.43
N GLY A 305 0.30 -9.74 31.65
CA GLY A 305 1.49 -10.16 32.40
C GLY A 305 2.04 -9.10 33.35
N VAL A 306 1.27 -8.06 33.67
CA VAL A 306 1.64 -7.04 34.67
C VAL A 306 1.31 -7.56 36.07
N GLU A 307 2.29 -7.52 36.98
CA GLU A 307 2.08 -7.84 38.39
C GLU A 307 1.77 -6.56 39.17
N ILE A 308 0.66 -6.54 39.91
CA ILE A 308 0.28 -5.38 40.75
C ILE A 308 0.29 -5.79 42.23
N LEU A 309 1.19 -5.18 43.00
CA LEU A 309 1.34 -5.41 44.44
C LEU A 309 0.66 -4.27 45.21
N THR A 310 -0.48 -4.55 45.85
CA THR A 310 -1.28 -3.57 46.60
C THR A 310 -0.97 -3.58 48.09
N ALA A 311 -1.22 -2.48 48.81
CA ALA A 311 -0.76 -2.29 50.19
C ALA A 311 0.78 -2.42 50.35
N HIS A 312 1.53 -2.07 49.30
CA HIS A 312 2.98 -2.08 49.26
C HIS A 312 3.50 -0.65 49.06
N PRO A 313 3.49 0.21 50.10
CA PRO A 313 4.08 1.53 50.02
C PRO A 313 5.60 1.41 49.78
N VAL A 314 6.10 2.23 48.87
CA VAL A 314 7.53 2.29 48.53
C VAL A 314 8.13 3.53 49.18
N ASP A 315 9.27 3.37 49.84
CA ASP A 315 10.05 4.49 50.38
C ASP A 315 10.70 5.28 49.22
N LEU A 316 10.09 6.41 48.88
CA LEU A 316 10.54 7.28 47.80
C LEU A 316 11.77 8.12 48.17
N THR A 317 12.28 8.05 49.40
CA THR A 317 13.56 8.70 49.76
C THR A 317 14.77 7.90 49.26
N ARG A 318 14.57 6.63 48.91
CA ARG A 318 15.61 5.67 48.49
C ARG A 318 15.42 5.19 47.05
N LEU A 319 15.13 6.12 46.14
CA LEU A 319 14.94 5.82 44.71
C LEU A 319 16.19 5.20 44.05
N ASP A 320 17.37 5.53 44.57
CA ASP A 320 18.66 4.99 44.13
C ASP A 320 18.80 3.49 44.43
N ASP A 321 18.27 3.01 45.56
CA ASP A 321 18.27 1.58 45.88
C ASP A 321 17.34 0.79 44.97
N LEU A 322 16.20 1.37 44.60
CA LEU A 322 15.29 0.75 43.63
C LEU A 322 15.91 0.69 42.24
N SER A 323 16.66 1.72 41.83
CA SER A 323 17.35 1.74 40.54
C SER A 323 18.55 0.78 40.46
N ARG A 324 19.02 0.26 41.60
CA ARG A 324 19.98 -0.87 41.66
C ARG A 324 19.31 -2.24 41.53
N ARG A 325 18.03 -2.37 41.93
CA ARG A 325 17.26 -3.62 41.89
C ARG A 325 16.50 -3.83 40.58
N PHE A 326 16.11 -2.74 39.93
CA PHE A 326 15.39 -2.72 38.66
C PHE A 326 16.21 -2.03 37.59
N HIS A 327 15.97 -2.39 36.34
CA HIS A 327 16.68 -1.78 35.20
C HIS A 327 16.13 -0.39 34.87
N ALA A 328 14.86 -0.14 35.22
CA ALA A 328 14.27 1.18 35.26
C ALA A 328 13.16 1.27 36.33
N VAL A 329 12.92 2.47 36.83
CA VAL A 329 11.85 2.78 37.79
C VAL A 329 11.02 3.94 37.25
N ILE A 330 9.69 3.80 37.20
CA ILE A 330 8.77 4.87 36.81
C ILE A 330 7.97 5.32 38.03
N VAL A 331 8.16 6.58 38.45
CA VAL A 331 7.42 7.22 39.54
C VAL A 331 6.14 7.85 39.00
N SER A 332 4.99 7.33 39.39
CA SER A 332 3.66 7.78 38.94
C SER A 332 2.67 7.93 40.09
N VAL A 333 3.15 8.46 41.22
CA VAL A 333 2.42 8.51 42.50
C VAL A 333 1.29 9.55 42.55
N GLY A 334 1.19 10.43 41.56
CA GLY A 334 0.15 11.45 41.44
C GLY A 334 0.27 12.59 42.46
N THR A 335 -0.73 13.47 42.50
CA THR A 335 -0.84 14.61 43.42
C THR A 335 -2.02 14.42 44.37
N TRP A 336 -1.74 13.94 45.59
CA TRP A 336 -2.79 13.64 46.58
C TRP A 336 -3.11 14.80 47.52
N LYS A 337 -2.27 15.84 47.52
CA LYS A 337 -2.37 16.96 48.47
C LYS A 337 -3.30 18.05 47.95
N ASP A 338 -4.31 18.39 48.73
CA ASP A 338 -5.23 19.49 48.45
C ASP A 338 -4.49 20.85 48.45
N ARG A 339 -4.88 21.72 47.53
CA ARG A 339 -4.40 23.11 47.48
C ARG A 339 -5.14 23.96 48.51
N LYS A 340 -4.40 24.67 49.35
CA LYS A 340 -4.96 25.64 50.30
C LYS A 340 -5.28 26.99 49.65
N MET A 341 -6.34 27.64 50.12
CA MET A 341 -6.75 28.99 49.76
C MET A 341 -5.80 30.06 50.33
N ASN A 342 -5.12 29.75 51.43
CA ASN A 342 -4.26 30.66 52.19
C ASN A 342 -5.01 31.90 52.69
N VAL A 343 -6.20 31.68 53.26
CA VAL A 343 -7.00 32.73 53.91
C VAL A 343 -7.11 32.48 55.42
N PRO A 344 -7.36 33.51 56.24
CA PRO A 344 -7.48 33.32 57.69
C PRO A 344 -8.55 32.30 58.08
N GLY A 345 -8.24 31.43 59.04
CA GLY A 345 -9.16 30.44 59.61
C GLY A 345 -9.30 29.12 58.84
N GLU A 346 -8.51 28.90 57.79
CA GLU A 346 -8.57 27.67 56.97
C GLU A 346 -8.22 26.37 57.75
N ASP A 347 -7.55 26.48 58.90
CA ASP A 347 -7.23 25.34 59.76
C ASP A 347 -8.28 25.08 60.88
N LEU A 348 -9.44 25.77 60.85
CA LEU A 348 -10.53 25.57 61.81
C LEU A 348 -11.16 24.17 61.66
N GLN A 349 -11.60 23.59 62.79
CA GLN A 349 -12.34 22.33 62.77
C GLN A 349 -13.65 22.50 61.99
N GLY A 350 -13.81 21.71 60.93
CA GLY A 350 -14.93 21.79 60.00
C GLY A 350 -14.56 22.32 58.61
N VAL A 351 -13.31 22.75 58.39
CA VAL A 351 -12.78 23.02 57.05
C VAL A 351 -11.92 21.82 56.61
N GLU A 352 -12.26 21.20 55.49
CA GLU A 352 -11.58 20.00 54.97
C GLU A 352 -11.21 20.15 53.48
N GLY A 353 -10.18 19.44 53.04
CA GLY A 353 -9.81 19.34 51.62
C GLY A 353 -10.70 18.36 50.85
N CYS A 354 -10.76 18.52 49.53
CA CYS A 354 -11.58 17.69 48.65
C CYS A 354 -11.02 16.28 48.49
N VAL A 355 -9.75 16.15 48.10
CA VAL A 355 -9.12 14.86 47.80
C VAL A 355 -8.95 14.02 49.04
N ASP A 356 -8.49 14.63 50.14
CA ASP A 356 -8.34 13.95 51.42
C ASP A 356 -9.68 13.38 51.89
N PHE A 357 -10.76 14.17 51.80
CA PHE A 357 -12.10 13.72 52.21
C PHE A 357 -12.64 12.59 51.31
N LEU A 358 -12.59 12.75 49.98
CA LEU A 358 -13.04 11.71 49.04
C LEU A 358 -12.28 10.40 49.22
N THR A 359 -10.98 10.48 49.52
CA THR A 359 -10.14 9.31 49.80
C THR A 359 -10.67 8.55 51.02
N ARG A 360 -10.98 9.25 52.14
CA ARG A 360 -11.57 8.61 53.33
C ARG A 360 -12.93 7.99 53.06
N VAL A 361 -13.79 8.69 52.31
CA VAL A 361 -15.11 8.17 51.90
C VAL A 361 -14.94 6.86 51.12
N HIS A 362 -14.03 6.83 50.16
CA HIS A 362 -13.82 5.66 49.30
C HIS A 362 -13.00 4.53 49.95
N ARG A 363 -12.30 4.80 51.06
CA ARG A 363 -11.79 3.77 51.98
C ARG A 363 -12.86 3.19 52.91
N GLY A 364 -14.06 3.78 52.93
CA GLY A 364 -15.15 3.37 53.81
C GLY A 364 -15.05 3.93 55.23
N GLU A 365 -14.18 4.92 55.46
CA GLU A 365 -14.00 5.56 56.77
C GLU A 365 -15.14 6.56 57.07
N VAL A 366 -15.83 7.04 56.04
CA VAL A 366 -16.96 7.98 56.14
C VAL A 366 -18.15 7.44 55.34
N THR A 367 -19.26 7.16 56.01
CA THR A 367 -20.47 6.58 55.40
C THR A 367 -21.68 7.51 55.39
N THR A 368 -21.70 8.53 56.24
CA THR A 368 -22.84 9.44 56.38
C THR A 368 -22.37 10.85 56.71
N VAL A 369 -23.02 11.85 56.12
CA VAL A 369 -22.82 13.28 56.37
C VAL A 369 -24.19 13.93 56.41
N SER A 370 -24.66 14.35 57.58
CA SER A 370 -26.04 14.88 57.75
C SER A 370 -26.12 16.39 57.92
N ASP A 371 -25.03 17.11 57.66
CA ASP A 371 -24.92 18.55 57.87
C ASP A 371 -25.23 19.35 56.59
N ASP A 372 -25.54 20.64 56.77
CA ASP A 372 -25.48 21.62 55.68
C ASP A 372 -24.01 21.94 55.39
N VAL A 373 -23.59 21.67 54.16
CA VAL A 373 -22.18 21.77 53.75
C VAL A 373 -21.99 22.74 52.60
N VAL A 374 -20.89 23.47 52.64
CA VAL A 374 -20.48 24.38 51.56
C VAL A 374 -19.25 23.84 50.86
N VAL A 375 -19.31 23.64 49.55
CA VAL A 375 -18.16 23.26 48.72
C VAL A 375 -17.64 24.50 48.01
N ILE A 376 -16.36 24.81 48.18
CA ILE A 376 -15.71 26.00 47.61
C ILE A 376 -14.86 25.55 46.43
N GLY A 377 -15.28 25.91 45.22
CA GLY A 377 -14.64 25.50 43.97
C GLY A 377 -15.65 25.19 42.87
N ASP A 378 -15.20 25.25 41.63
CA ASP A 378 -16.05 25.25 40.44
C ASP A 378 -15.53 24.32 39.32
N GLY A 379 -14.53 23.47 39.62
CA GLY A 379 -14.05 22.43 38.71
C GLY A 379 -14.76 21.08 38.88
N ASN A 380 -14.50 20.13 37.98
CA ASN A 380 -15.11 18.79 37.99
C ASN A 380 -14.98 18.05 39.34
N ALA A 381 -13.88 18.23 40.08
CA ALA A 381 -13.71 17.64 41.40
C ALA A 381 -14.66 18.22 42.46
N ALA A 382 -14.97 19.52 42.38
CA ALA A 382 -15.92 20.17 43.29
C ALA A 382 -17.35 19.64 43.07
N PHE A 383 -17.74 19.46 41.81
CA PHE A 383 -19.04 18.88 41.46
C PHE A 383 -19.13 17.40 41.86
N ASP A 384 -18.09 16.60 41.65
CA ASP A 384 -18.07 15.19 42.08
C ASP A 384 -18.16 15.05 43.61
N LEU A 385 -17.43 15.91 44.35
CA LEU A 385 -17.54 15.99 45.80
C LEU A 385 -18.94 16.37 46.24
N ALA A 386 -19.53 17.41 45.65
CA ALA A 386 -20.86 17.87 46.00
C ALA A 386 -21.92 16.78 45.79
N ARG A 387 -21.87 16.08 44.66
CA ARG A 387 -22.77 14.97 44.32
C ARG A 387 -22.54 13.75 45.22
N THR A 388 -21.31 13.49 45.62
CA THR A 388 -20.99 12.45 46.61
C THR A 388 -21.55 12.80 47.99
N LEU A 389 -21.43 14.06 48.43
CA LEU A 389 -21.96 14.53 49.70
C LEU A 389 -23.50 14.42 49.78
N VAL A 390 -24.21 14.73 48.69
CA VAL A 390 -25.68 14.52 48.61
C VAL A 390 -26.04 13.06 48.88
N ARG A 391 -25.30 12.12 48.29
CA ARG A 391 -25.51 10.68 48.48
C ARG A 391 -25.15 10.17 49.88
N LEU A 392 -24.30 10.91 50.60
CA LEU A 392 -24.01 10.66 52.02
C LEU A 392 -25.05 11.28 52.96
N GLY A 393 -26.04 12.02 52.43
CA GLY A 393 -27.16 12.61 53.18
C GLY A 393 -27.06 14.12 53.43
N ALA A 394 -26.07 14.80 52.85
CA ALA A 394 -25.82 16.22 53.11
C ALA A 394 -26.67 17.14 52.23
N ARG A 395 -27.01 18.33 52.73
CA ARG A 395 -27.52 19.42 51.87
C ARG A 395 -26.35 20.29 51.43
N VAL A 396 -26.13 20.38 50.13
CA VAL A 396 -24.89 20.94 49.56
C VAL A 396 -25.14 22.25 48.84
N THR A 397 -24.30 23.24 49.12
CA THR A 397 -24.18 24.48 48.34
C THR A 397 -22.77 24.61 47.78
N ILE A 398 -22.63 24.87 46.47
CA ILE A 398 -21.36 25.16 45.81
C ILE A 398 -21.15 26.68 45.74
N LEU A 399 -19.96 27.16 46.09
CA LEU A 399 -19.50 28.53 45.83
C LEU A 399 -18.51 28.53 44.66
N SER A 400 -18.92 29.19 43.57
CA SER A 400 -18.10 29.39 42.37
C SER A 400 -17.52 30.80 42.36
N TRP A 401 -16.24 30.92 42.01
CA TRP A 401 -15.61 32.23 41.83
C TRP A 401 -15.99 32.84 40.49
N PHE A 402 -16.18 32.00 39.48
CA PHE A 402 -16.63 32.40 38.16
C PHE A 402 -18.14 32.68 38.15
N PRO A 403 -18.62 33.56 37.25
CA PRO A 403 -20.04 33.59 36.91
C PRO A 403 -20.44 32.24 36.29
N GLU A 404 -21.72 31.91 36.39
CA GLU A 404 -22.26 30.62 35.95
C GLU A 404 -21.83 30.22 34.53
N GLU A 405 -21.82 31.16 33.60
CA GLU A 405 -21.50 30.90 32.18
C GLU A 405 -20.02 30.53 31.95
N LEU A 406 -19.15 30.79 32.93
CA LEU A 406 -17.70 30.57 32.87
C LEU A 406 -17.21 29.51 33.85
N ILE A 407 -18.11 28.76 34.49
CA ILE A 407 -17.74 27.63 35.35
C ILE A 407 -16.93 26.61 34.53
N PRO A 408 -15.73 26.20 34.98
CA PRO A 408 -14.84 25.34 34.21
C PRO A 408 -15.20 23.85 34.22
N ALA A 409 -16.14 23.42 35.08
CA ALA A 409 -16.65 22.05 35.07
C ALA A 409 -17.42 21.72 33.79
N ASP A 410 -17.49 20.43 33.46
CA ASP A 410 -18.19 19.96 32.27
C ASP A 410 -19.69 20.33 32.39
N PRO A 411 -20.33 20.86 31.32
CA PRO A 411 -21.73 21.32 31.39
C PRO A 411 -22.71 20.25 31.89
N GLU A 412 -22.44 18.98 31.56
CA GLU A 412 -23.20 17.81 32.01
C GLU A 412 -23.16 17.68 33.54
N GLU A 413 -22.00 17.89 34.17
CA GLU A 413 -21.84 17.81 35.64
C GLU A 413 -22.61 18.91 36.36
N ILE A 414 -22.59 20.13 35.79
CA ILE A 414 -23.33 21.27 36.33
C ILE A 414 -24.84 21.00 36.26
N GLN A 415 -25.31 20.50 35.12
CA GLN A 415 -26.72 20.17 34.91
C GLN A 415 -27.18 19.04 35.83
N GLU A 416 -26.40 17.97 35.94
CA GLU A 416 -26.72 16.83 36.81
C GLU A 416 -26.74 17.23 38.29
N ALA A 417 -25.78 18.04 38.75
CA ALA A 417 -25.75 18.53 40.13
C ALA A 417 -27.00 19.35 40.49
N ARG A 418 -27.48 20.20 39.56
CA ARG A 418 -28.71 20.96 39.74
C ARG A 418 -29.95 20.08 39.83
N GLN A 419 -30.03 19.07 38.96
CA GLN A 419 -31.11 18.09 38.97
C GLN A 419 -31.13 17.27 40.27
N GLU A 420 -29.96 17.09 40.91
CA GLU A 420 -29.81 16.45 42.22
C GLU A 420 -30.06 17.41 43.41
N GLY A 421 -30.46 18.66 43.15
CA GLY A 421 -30.83 19.64 44.18
C GLY A 421 -29.66 20.43 44.77
N ILE A 422 -28.47 20.40 44.16
CA ILE A 422 -27.31 21.15 44.61
C ILE A 422 -27.46 22.62 44.21
N ARG A 423 -27.39 23.52 45.19
CA ARG A 423 -27.44 24.97 44.96
C ARG A 423 -26.07 25.47 44.53
N VAL A 424 -25.99 26.23 43.44
CA VAL A 424 -24.76 26.91 43.01
C VAL A 424 -24.92 28.41 43.27
N ILE A 425 -23.97 29.00 43.98
CA ILE A 425 -23.84 30.44 44.18
C ILE A 425 -22.58 30.87 43.43
N ASP A 426 -22.77 31.58 42.32
CA ASP A 426 -21.68 32.08 41.48
C ASP A 426 -21.15 33.43 42.00
N ARG A 427 -20.09 33.93 41.35
CA ARG A 427 -19.50 35.26 41.64
C ARG A 427 -19.17 35.49 43.12
N THR A 428 -18.78 34.44 43.84
CA THR A 428 -18.59 34.50 45.29
C THR A 428 -17.29 33.85 45.70
N ARG A 429 -16.41 34.62 46.35
CA ARG A 429 -15.14 34.12 46.91
C ARG A 429 -15.15 34.20 48.43
N VAL A 430 -14.61 33.19 49.09
CA VAL A 430 -14.39 33.18 50.54
C VAL A 430 -13.11 33.97 50.87
N ALA A 431 -13.22 35.00 51.70
CA ALA A 431 -12.12 35.86 52.13
C ALA A 431 -11.56 35.45 53.50
N ALA A 432 -12.36 34.81 54.37
CA ALA A 432 -11.92 34.24 55.64
C ALA A 432 -12.94 33.20 56.16
N PHE A 433 -12.44 32.22 56.91
CA PHE A 433 -13.23 31.29 57.70
C PHE A 433 -13.33 31.81 59.14
N LEU A 434 -14.54 31.96 59.67
CA LEU A 434 -14.79 32.48 61.02
C LEU A 434 -15.30 31.35 61.91
N GLY A 435 -14.78 31.28 63.14
CA GLY A 435 -15.13 30.23 64.08
C GLY A 435 -15.11 30.69 65.53
N GLU A 436 -15.79 29.92 66.36
CA GLU A 436 -15.82 30.04 67.82
C GLU A 436 -15.26 28.75 68.42
N ASN A 437 -14.44 28.84 69.48
CA ASN A 437 -13.81 27.67 70.12
C ASN A 437 -13.06 26.74 69.14
N GLY A 438 -12.43 27.30 68.10
CA GLY A 438 -11.70 26.53 67.09
C GLY A 438 -12.57 25.81 66.06
N ARG A 439 -13.90 26.00 66.07
CA ARG A 439 -14.84 25.34 65.16
C ARG A 439 -15.51 26.35 64.22
N LEU A 440 -15.68 25.98 62.95
CA LEU A 440 -16.28 26.83 61.93
C LEU A 440 -17.73 27.20 62.25
N THR A 441 -18.08 28.49 62.14
CA THR A 441 -19.46 28.99 62.29
C THR A 441 -19.96 29.77 61.08
N HIS A 442 -19.09 30.56 60.43
CA HIS A 442 -19.45 31.41 59.29
C HIS A 442 -18.32 31.50 58.25
N LEU A 443 -18.69 31.67 56.99
CA LEU A 443 -17.81 32.08 55.90
C LEU A 443 -17.97 33.58 55.67
N ARG A 444 -16.85 34.32 55.61
CA ARG A 444 -16.83 35.71 55.14
C ARG A 444 -16.63 35.71 53.65
N CYS A 445 -17.66 36.06 52.89
CA CYS A 445 -17.67 36.02 51.43
C CYS A 445 -17.65 37.42 50.82
N VAL A 446 -17.11 37.54 49.61
CA VAL A 446 -17.06 38.77 48.82
C VAL A 446 -17.50 38.48 47.38
N GLU A 447 -18.15 39.44 46.74
CA GLU A 447 -18.57 39.34 45.34
C GLU A 447 -17.36 39.45 44.40
N THR A 448 -17.33 38.62 43.35
CA THR A 448 -16.29 38.61 42.31
C THR A 448 -16.84 39.02 40.95
N ILE A 449 -15.96 39.58 40.12
CA ILE A 449 -16.19 39.86 38.70
C ILE A 449 -15.08 39.21 37.85
N PRO A 450 -15.35 38.84 36.59
CA PRO A 450 -14.30 38.37 35.69
C PRO A 450 -13.18 39.40 35.57
N GLY A 451 -11.94 38.98 35.84
CA GLY A 451 -10.76 39.81 35.65
C GLY A 451 -10.30 39.83 34.18
N PRO A 452 -9.17 40.51 33.89
CA PRO A 452 -8.56 40.42 32.57
C PRO A 452 -8.16 38.96 32.27
N PRO A 453 -8.38 38.46 31.04
CA PRO A 453 -7.92 37.14 30.61
C PRO A 453 -6.42 36.96 30.82
N ASP A 454 -6.02 35.81 31.36
CA ASP A 454 -4.61 35.43 31.47
C ASP A 454 -4.00 35.03 30.11
N ALA A 455 -2.75 34.56 30.11
CA ALA A 455 -2.06 34.10 28.90
C ALA A 455 -2.74 32.92 28.19
N LYS A 456 -3.65 32.20 28.87
CA LYS A 456 -4.47 31.12 28.32
C LYS A 456 -5.87 31.60 27.94
N GLY A 457 -6.15 32.90 28.04
CA GLY A 457 -7.44 33.50 27.76
C GLY A 457 -8.47 33.29 28.88
N ILE A 458 -8.07 32.82 30.07
CA ILE A 458 -8.98 32.56 31.19
C ILE A 458 -9.16 33.85 32.00
N PRO A 459 -10.38 34.41 32.10
CA PRO A 459 -10.65 35.64 32.86
C PRO A 459 -10.79 35.31 34.35
N TRP A 460 -9.66 35.13 35.04
CA TRP A 460 -9.66 34.78 36.47
C TRP A 460 -10.46 35.80 37.31
N PRO A 461 -11.40 35.35 38.15
CA PRO A 461 -12.24 36.25 38.92
C PRO A 461 -11.45 37.07 39.93
N VAL A 462 -11.70 38.38 39.96
CA VAL A 462 -11.14 39.32 40.94
C VAL A 462 -12.25 39.83 41.86
N THR A 463 -11.88 40.24 43.07
CA THR A 463 -12.84 40.86 43.99
C THR A 463 -13.41 42.13 43.34
N LYS A 464 -14.74 42.25 43.33
CA LYS A 464 -15.42 43.44 42.80
C LYS A 464 -15.01 44.67 43.63
N PRO A 465 -14.47 45.74 43.00
CA PRO A 465 -14.13 46.96 43.73
C PRO A 465 -15.34 47.52 44.47
N GLY A 466 -15.18 47.80 45.78
CA GLY A 466 -16.25 48.32 46.63
C GLY A 466 -17.30 47.30 47.08
N ALA A 467 -17.08 45.99 46.88
CA ALA A 467 -17.97 44.96 47.40
C ALA A 467 -17.83 44.80 48.93
N GLU A 468 -18.94 45.02 49.64
CA GLU A 468 -19.02 44.79 51.08
C GLU A 468 -19.02 43.28 51.39
N PRO A 469 -18.19 42.79 52.33
CA PRO A 469 -18.21 41.39 52.74
C PRO A 469 -19.54 41.01 53.40
N PHE A 470 -20.05 39.83 53.09
CA PHE A 470 -21.23 39.25 53.74
C PHE A 470 -20.89 37.94 54.46
N LEU A 471 -21.69 37.60 55.48
CA LEU A 471 -21.51 36.38 56.26
C LEU A 471 -22.49 35.30 55.81
N MET A 472 -21.97 34.10 55.58
CA MET A 472 -22.76 32.90 55.28
C MET A 472 -22.58 31.89 56.41
N ALA A 473 -23.66 31.53 57.11
CA ALA A 473 -23.61 30.52 58.16
C ALA A 473 -23.19 29.16 57.58
N CYS A 474 -22.16 28.53 58.16
CA CYS A 474 -21.61 27.27 57.68
C CYS A 474 -20.86 26.57 58.81
N ARG A 475 -21.19 25.31 59.07
CA ARG A 475 -20.52 24.48 60.11
C ARG A 475 -19.51 23.50 59.52
N ARG A 476 -19.59 23.23 58.22
CA ARG A 476 -18.64 22.38 57.50
C ARG A 476 -18.45 22.90 56.07
N ALA A 477 -17.20 23.18 55.71
CA ALA A 477 -16.82 23.66 54.39
C ALA A 477 -15.74 22.76 53.78
N PHE A 478 -15.80 22.54 52.47
CA PHE A 478 -14.82 21.77 51.72
C PHE A 478 -14.12 22.65 50.70
N VAL A 479 -12.79 22.65 50.71
CA VAL A 479 -11.96 23.40 49.75
C VAL A 479 -11.60 22.50 48.57
N ALA A 480 -12.15 22.80 47.39
CA ALA A 480 -12.04 22.02 46.16
C ALA A 480 -11.46 22.86 45.00
N ILE A 481 -10.37 23.59 45.26
CA ILE A 481 -9.72 24.52 44.31
C ILE A 481 -8.51 23.91 43.57
N GLY A 482 -8.38 22.58 43.63
CA GLY A 482 -7.31 21.83 42.97
C GLY A 482 -6.33 21.18 43.95
N GLN A 483 -5.27 20.62 43.38
CA GLN A 483 -4.25 19.86 44.09
C GLN A 483 -2.87 20.51 43.87
N GLN A 484 -1.90 20.16 44.71
CA GLN A 484 -0.52 20.60 44.58
C GLN A 484 0.47 19.43 44.74
N GLY A 485 1.71 19.64 44.29
CA GLY A 485 2.79 18.70 44.55
C GLY A 485 3.11 18.62 46.04
N ASP A 486 3.53 17.44 46.48
CA ASP A 486 3.95 17.20 47.84
C ASP A 486 5.42 16.79 47.86
N PRO A 487 6.32 17.63 48.39
CA PRO A 487 7.74 17.30 48.45
C PRO A 487 8.06 16.33 49.61
N SER A 488 7.13 16.15 50.57
CA SER A 488 7.37 15.33 51.76
C SER A 488 7.71 13.86 51.49
N PRO A 489 7.09 13.16 50.52
CA PRO A 489 7.45 11.77 50.22
C PRO A 489 8.88 11.59 49.71
N PHE A 490 9.50 12.64 49.16
CA PHE A 490 10.84 12.60 48.57
C PHE A 490 11.96 13.01 49.54
N GLY A 491 11.65 13.32 50.81
CA GLY A 491 12.64 13.63 51.85
C GLY A 491 12.87 15.13 52.13
N ALA A 492 11.87 15.99 51.89
CA ALA A 492 11.98 17.42 52.19
C ALA A 492 12.45 17.70 53.65
N PRO A 493 13.33 18.72 53.89
CA PRO A 493 13.68 19.83 53.00
C PRO A 493 14.75 19.54 51.92
N GLU A 494 15.48 18.42 51.99
CA GLU A 494 16.51 18.03 51.02
C GLU A 494 16.04 16.80 50.21
N PRO A 495 15.21 16.99 49.16
CA PRO A 495 14.62 15.88 48.43
C PRO A 495 15.68 15.09 47.64
N CYS A 496 15.54 13.77 47.58
CA CYS A 496 16.42 12.86 46.83
C CYS A 496 16.34 13.02 45.30
N VAL A 497 15.34 13.75 44.80
CA VAL A 497 15.10 14.06 43.40
C VAL A 497 14.81 15.55 43.24
N ALA A 498 15.17 16.14 42.09
CA ALA A 498 14.87 17.54 41.81
C ALA A 498 13.36 17.79 41.77
N LEU A 499 12.89 18.78 42.54
CA LEU A 499 11.48 19.19 42.60
C LEU A 499 11.30 20.63 42.11
N SER A 500 10.16 20.91 41.50
CA SER A 500 9.76 22.27 41.12
C SER A 500 9.35 23.07 42.36
N PRO A 501 9.25 24.41 42.28
CA PRO A 501 8.70 25.23 43.37
C PRO A 501 7.29 24.83 43.81
N GLN A 502 6.54 24.13 42.95
CA GLN A 502 5.20 23.61 43.22
C GLN A 502 5.21 22.20 43.83
N GLY A 503 6.38 21.63 44.12
CA GLY A 503 6.54 20.29 44.70
C GLY A 503 6.35 19.14 43.71
N LEU A 504 6.51 19.39 42.41
CA LEU A 504 6.39 18.36 41.35
C LEU A 504 7.77 17.82 40.97
N VAL A 505 7.85 16.55 40.56
CA VAL A 505 9.12 15.95 40.11
C VAL A 505 9.56 16.58 38.79
N VAL A 506 10.77 17.15 38.77
CA VAL A 506 11.35 17.73 37.55
C VAL A 506 11.83 16.61 36.65
N VAL A 507 11.38 16.65 35.39
CA VAL A 507 11.78 15.70 34.35
C VAL A 507 12.24 16.42 33.09
N ASP A 508 13.09 15.75 32.32
CA ASP A 508 13.46 16.19 30.97
C ASP A 508 12.38 15.81 29.91
N ALA A 509 12.70 16.06 28.64
CA ALA A 509 11.80 15.75 27.52
C ALA A 509 11.50 14.25 27.34
N GLU A 510 12.39 13.38 27.82
CA GLU A 510 12.26 11.91 27.79
C GLU A 510 11.71 11.37 29.12
N ALA A 511 11.15 12.25 29.97
CA ALA A 511 10.61 11.93 31.29
C ALA A 511 11.65 11.42 32.31
N CYS A 512 12.96 11.63 32.07
CA CYS A 512 14.02 11.25 32.99
C CYS A 512 14.10 12.25 34.16
N THR A 513 14.29 11.74 35.37
CA THR A 513 14.53 12.57 36.55
C THR A 513 16.01 12.89 36.74
N SER A 514 16.36 13.62 37.79
CA SER A 514 17.77 13.83 38.20
C SER A 514 18.47 12.55 38.66
N VAL A 515 17.74 11.47 38.94
CA VAL A 515 18.28 10.19 39.40
C VAL A 515 18.42 9.22 38.21
N PRO A 516 19.61 8.63 37.96
CA PRO A 516 19.81 7.70 36.85
C PRO A 516 18.84 6.51 36.88
N ARG A 517 18.30 6.14 35.71
CA ARG A 517 17.32 5.05 35.50
C ARG A 517 15.96 5.27 36.18
N VAL A 518 15.71 6.46 36.73
CA VAL A 518 14.43 6.82 37.33
C VAL A 518 13.73 7.85 36.46
N TYR A 519 12.47 7.55 36.14
CA TYR A 519 11.58 8.33 35.31
C TYR A 519 10.38 8.78 36.14
N ALA A 520 9.71 9.87 35.77
CA ALA A 520 8.46 10.27 36.41
C ALA A 520 7.37 10.64 35.39
N ALA A 521 6.13 10.29 35.70
CA ALA A 521 5.00 10.46 34.79
C ALA A 521 3.68 10.76 35.51
N GLY A 522 2.73 11.30 34.75
CA GLY A 522 1.41 11.67 35.25
C GLY A 522 1.49 12.89 36.17
N ASP A 523 0.49 13.02 37.04
CA ASP A 523 0.32 14.25 37.82
C ASP A 523 1.49 14.54 38.78
N ALA A 524 2.27 13.53 39.17
CA ALA A 524 3.50 13.72 39.96
C ALA A 524 4.56 14.58 39.25
N ALA A 525 4.58 14.57 37.91
CA ALA A 525 5.53 15.33 37.09
C ALA A 525 4.87 16.54 36.40
N SER A 526 3.65 16.37 35.87
CA SER A 526 2.95 17.43 35.14
C SER A 526 2.08 18.35 36.00
N GLY A 527 1.79 17.94 37.24
CA GLY A 527 0.68 18.49 38.01
C GLY A 527 -0.68 17.91 37.58
N PRO A 528 -1.76 18.26 38.30
CA PRO A 528 -3.09 17.67 38.13
C PRO A 528 -3.61 17.84 36.70
N SER A 529 -3.99 16.74 36.06
CA SER A 529 -4.39 16.71 34.66
C SER A 529 -5.55 15.76 34.41
N SER A 530 -6.05 15.69 33.17
CA SER A 530 -7.07 14.70 32.79
C SER A 530 -6.47 13.29 32.66
N VAL A 531 -7.30 12.26 32.84
CA VAL A 531 -6.93 10.83 32.70
C VAL A 531 -6.15 10.53 31.40
N VAL A 532 -6.58 11.11 30.27
CA VAL A 532 -5.94 10.89 28.96
C VAL A 532 -4.53 11.48 28.88
N HIS A 533 -4.28 12.63 29.52
CA HIS A 533 -2.97 13.26 29.58
C HIS A 533 -2.03 12.50 30.53
N ALA A 534 -2.54 12.04 31.68
CA ALA A 534 -1.80 11.20 32.61
C ALA A 534 -1.33 9.90 31.94
N MET A 535 -2.24 9.17 31.26
CA MET A 535 -1.86 7.98 30.49
C MET A 535 -0.84 8.29 29.40
N ALA A 536 -1.02 9.39 28.65
CA ALA A 536 -0.06 9.80 27.61
C ALA A 536 1.34 10.05 28.18
N SER A 537 1.43 10.65 29.38
CA SER A 537 2.70 10.80 30.09
C SER A 537 3.32 9.46 30.48
N GLY A 538 2.52 8.51 30.95
CA GLY A 538 2.97 7.16 31.26
C GLY A 538 3.55 6.43 30.05
N ARG A 539 2.85 6.49 28.91
CA ARG A 539 3.31 5.91 27.64
C ARG A 539 4.63 6.54 27.16
N ARG A 540 4.80 7.86 27.31
CA ARG A 540 6.07 8.53 27.01
C ARG A 540 7.22 7.99 27.87
N ALA A 541 7.01 7.85 29.18
CA ALA A 541 8.01 7.28 30.07
C ALA A 541 8.34 5.82 29.70
N ALA A 542 7.35 4.99 29.38
CA ALA A 542 7.57 3.62 28.91
C ALA A 542 8.41 3.56 27.62
N ARG A 543 8.14 4.46 26.66
CA ARG A 543 8.92 4.58 25.42
C ARG A 543 10.37 5.00 25.70
N ALA A 544 10.58 5.96 26.60
CA ALA A 544 11.90 6.41 26.99
C ALA A 544 12.71 5.32 27.70
N VAL A 545 12.07 4.54 28.59
CA VAL A 545 12.66 3.35 29.21
C VAL A 545 13.08 2.34 28.15
N HIS A 546 12.18 2.02 27.20
CA HIS A 546 12.50 1.08 26.13
C HIS A 546 13.71 1.53 25.33
N ARG A 547 13.72 2.80 24.88
CA ARG A 547 14.81 3.40 24.10
C ARG A 547 16.13 3.41 24.88
N ALA A 548 16.09 3.68 26.17
CA ALA A 548 17.29 3.66 27.02
C ALA A 548 17.90 2.27 27.16
N LEU A 549 17.06 1.21 27.16
CA LEU A 549 17.52 -0.17 27.31
C LEU A 549 17.95 -0.81 25.98
N THR A 550 17.29 -0.51 24.86
CA THR A 550 17.58 -1.16 23.57
C THR A 550 18.36 -0.29 22.58
N GLY A 551 18.39 1.04 22.78
CA GLY A 551 18.87 2.00 21.79
C GLY A 551 17.92 2.21 20.62
N GLU A 552 16.76 1.53 20.60
CA GLU A 552 15.78 1.59 19.52
C GLU A 552 14.54 2.41 19.93
N ASP A 553 14.01 3.18 18.99
CA ASP A 553 12.76 3.90 19.20
C ASP A 553 11.55 3.09 18.69
N LEU A 554 10.40 3.24 19.35
CA LEU A 554 9.16 2.61 18.90
C LEU A 554 8.69 3.24 17.59
N ALA A 555 8.73 2.46 16.52
CA ALA A 555 8.18 2.86 15.24
C ALA A 555 6.64 2.99 15.33
N PRO A 556 6.03 4.04 14.75
CA PRO A 556 4.59 4.16 14.72
C PRO A 556 3.97 3.05 13.86
N THR A 557 2.83 2.53 14.28
CA THR A 557 2.09 1.42 13.61
C THR A 557 1.66 1.78 12.19
N ALA A 558 1.52 3.07 11.87
CA ALA A 558 1.22 3.54 10.52
C ALA A 558 1.74 4.97 10.29
N VAL A 559 2.03 5.29 9.03
CA VAL A 559 2.42 6.63 8.58
C VAL A 559 1.32 7.21 7.68
N ARG A 560 1.09 8.52 7.85
CA ARG A 560 0.17 9.31 7.02
C ARG A 560 0.92 10.46 6.36
N PRO A 561 0.52 10.89 5.15
CA PRO A 561 1.15 12.01 4.47
C PRO A 561 0.72 13.34 5.12
N GLU A 562 1.66 14.24 5.40
CA GLU A 562 1.37 15.54 6.02
C GLU A 562 0.86 16.57 5.00
N ASP A 563 1.26 16.43 3.74
CA ASP A 563 0.99 17.35 2.62
C ASP A 563 -0.33 17.09 1.90
N ARG A 564 -1.12 16.10 2.33
CA ARG A 564 -2.42 15.77 1.73
C ARG A 564 -3.57 16.17 2.65
N ASP A 565 -4.27 17.22 2.27
CA ASP A 565 -5.41 17.73 3.04
C ASP A 565 -6.51 16.69 3.26
N LEU A 566 -7.21 16.88 4.39
CA LEU A 566 -8.37 16.09 4.76
C LEU A 566 -9.45 16.20 3.69
N ARG A 567 -10.30 15.17 3.58
CA ARG A 567 -11.40 15.18 2.62
C ARG A 567 -12.30 16.40 2.85
N PRO A 568 -12.71 17.13 1.79
CA PRO A 568 -13.74 18.17 1.91
C PRO A 568 -15.03 17.62 2.52
N ILE A 569 -15.74 18.45 3.28
CA ILE A 569 -17.07 18.13 3.78
C ILE A 569 -18.03 18.27 2.59
N PRO A 570 -18.84 17.25 2.24
CA PRO A 570 -19.83 17.38 1.17
C PRO A 570 -20.91 18.40 1.54
N ASP A 571 -21.31 19.23 0.57
CA ASP A 571 -22.32 20.29 0.75
C ASP A 571 -23.75 19.73 0.90
N ASP A 572 -23.99 18.49 0.45
CA ASP A 572 -25.28 17.81 0.43
C ASP A 572 -25.53 16.89 1.64
N LEU A 573 -24.74 17.04 2.71
CA LEU A 573 -24.91 16.24 3.92
C LEU A 573 -26.23 16.54 4.63
N VAL A 574 -26.97 15.47 4.93
CA VAL A 574 -28.21 15.54 5.70
C VAL A 574 -27.91 15.83 7.17
N PHE A 575 -28.63 16.82 7.74
CA PHE A 575 -28.61 17.13 9.17
C PHE A 575 -29.11 15.93 9.98
N CYS A 576 -28.30 15.46 10.92
CA CYS A 576 -28.59 14.36 11.83
C CYS A 576 -28.20 14.79 13.25
N PRO A 577 -29.14 14.93 14.20
CA PRO A 577 -28.82 15.38 15.55
C PRO A 577 -27.95 14.36 16.29
N ARG A 578 -27.01 14.87 17.11
CA ARG A 578 -26.22 14.04 18.02
C ARG A 578 -27.15 13.34 19.03
N PRO A 579 -27.04 12.01 19.22
CA PRO A 579 -27.81 11.29 20.21
C PRO A 579 -27.32 11.64 21.63
N VAL A 580 -28.27 11.71 22.55
CA VAL A 580 -27.99 11.95 23.97
C VAL A 580 -28.17 10.64 24.73
N PRO A 581 -27.22 10.24 25.59
CA PRO A 581 -27.35 9.02 26.39
C PRO A 581 -28.50 9.13 27.39
N ALA A 582 -29.13 7.99 27.68
CA ALA A 582 -30.17 7.92 28.71
C ALA A 582 -29.54 8.12 30.10
N HIS A 583 -30.28 8.73 31.02
CA HIS A 583 -29.85 8.92 32.41
C HIS A 583 -30.89 8.36 33.37
N VAL A 584 -30.45 7.91 34.53
CA VAL A 584 -31.34 7.56 35.65
C VAL A 584 -32.16 8.79 36.03
N ASP A 585 -33.43 8.59 36.39
CA ASP A 585 -34.31 9.68 36.84
C ASP A 585 -33.71 10.42 38.05
N PRO A 586 -33.70 11.77 38.07
CA PRO A 586 -33.11 12.55 39.16
C PRO A 586 -33.55 12.12 40.57
N SER A 587 -34.81 11.73 40.77
CA SER A 587 -35.34 11.30 42.07
C SER A 587 -34.67 10.03 42.62
N ARG A 588 -34.12 9.20 41.73
CA ARG A 588 -33.46 7.94 42.10
C ARG A 588 -31.94 8.08 42.21
N ARG A 589 -31.34 9.17 41.71
CA ARG A 589 -29.89 9.40 41.71
C ARG A 589 -29.32 9.60 43.11
N THR A 590 -30.10 10.20 44.01
CA THR A 590 -29.67 10.57 45.37
C THR A 590 -29.75 9.41 46.36
N CYS A 591 -30.43 8.31 46.01
CA CYS A 591 -30.66 7.15 46.88
C CYS A 591 -29.49 6.16 46.92
N GLY A 592 -28.37 6.46 46.25
CA GLY A 592 -27.19 5.60 46.25
C GLY A 592 -26.15 5.97 45.20
N PHE A 593 -25.21 5.06 44.96
CA PHE A 593 -24.08 5.25 44.03
C PHE A 593 -24.26 4.52 42.69
N ALA A 594 -25.50 4.24 42.29
CA ALA A 594 -25.78 3.67 40.97
C ALA A 594 -25.29 4.61 39.86
N GLU A 595 -24.79 4.02 38.77
CA GLU A 595 -24.30 4.79 37.62
C GLU A 595 -25.43 5.66 37.04
N VAL A 596 -25.17 6.95 36.86
CA VAL A 596 -26.20 7.93 36.47
C VAL A 596 -26.45 7.95 34.96
N CYS A 597 -25.40 8.00 34.16
CA CYS A 597 -25.49 7.93 32.70
C CYS A 597 -25.52 6.46 32.27
N LEU A 598 -26.52 6.03 31.50
CA LEU A 598 -26.72 4.65 31.05
C LEU A 598 -26.07 4.35 29.68
N GLY A 599 -25.45 5.35 29.05
CA GLY A 599 -24.83 5.21 27.73
C GLY A 599 -25.83 5.23 26.58
N LEU A 600 -25.32 4.90 25.38
CA LEU A 600 -26.09 4.82 24.14
C LEU A 600 -26.52 3.38 23.86
N SER A 601 -27.71 3.20 23.27
CA SER A 601 -28.14 1.90 22.74
C SER A 601 -27.32 1.51 21.50
N GLU A 602 -27.31 0.22 21.13
CA GLU A 602 -26.65 -0.24 19.90
C GLU A 602 -27.21 0.49 18.66
N THR A 603 -28.52 0.73 18.62
CA THR A 603 -29.17 1.44 17.51
C THR A 603 -28.69 2.90 17.41
N GLN A 604 -28.57 3.60 18.54
CA GLN A 604 -28.00 4.95 18.59
C GLN A 604 -26.53 4.95 18.17
N VAL A 605 -25.73 4.00 18.64
CA VAL A 605 -24.31 3.87 18.29
C VAL A 605 -24.12 3.64 16.79
N ARG A 606 -24.89 2.73 16.20
CA ARG A 606 -24.84 2.48 14.75
C ARG A 606 -25.16 3.75 13.98
N SER A 607 -26.29 4.40 14.28
CA SER A 607 -26.68 5.67 13.64
C SER A 607 -25.62 6.76 13.81
N GLU A 608 -25.00 6.85 14.99
CA GLU A 608 -24.01 7.87 15.27
C GLU A 608 -22.69 7.65 14.50
N THR A 609 -22.27 6.40 14.35
CA THR A 609 -21.06 6.08 13.59
C THR A 609 -21.20 6.40 12.09
N GLU A 610 -22.42 6.46 11.56
CA GLU A 610 -22.69 6.87 10.18
C GLU A 610 -22.46 8.37 9.95
N ARG A 611 -22.58 9.20 10.99
CA ARG A 611 -22.28 10.64 10.92
C ARG A 611 -20.79 10.94 10.77
N CYS A 612 -19.91 9.97 11.07
CA CYS A 612 -18.47 10.13 10.95
C CYS A 612 -18.03 10.37 9.50
N LEU A 613 -17.41 11.52 9.24
CA LEU A 613 -16.98 11.95 7.90
C LEU A 613 -15.82 11.14 7.29
N GLN A 614 -15.15 10.30 8.09
CA GLN A 614 -13.93 9.57 7.67
C GLN A 614 -12.90 10.51 7.02
N CYS A 615 -12.57 11.61 7.71
CA CYS A 615 -11.75 12.73 7.20
C CYS A 615 -10.42 12.28 6.57
N GLY A 616 -9.83 11.20 7.09
CA GLY A 616 -8.57 10.62 6.62
C GLY A 616 -8.68 9.72 5.38
N VAL A 617 -9.88 9.50 4.83
CA VAL A 617 -10.16 8.52 3.76
C VAL A 617 -9.93 7.08 4.24
N CYS A 618 -8.68 6.61 4.27
CA CYS A 618 -8.34 5.37 4.97
C CYS A 618 -8.38 5.58 6.50
N SER A 619 -9.18 4.74 7.16
CA SER A 619 -9.38 4.78 8.61
C SER A 619 -8.26 4.16 9.43
N GLU A 620 -7.27 3.51 8.80
CA GLU A 620 -6.19 2.78 9.48
C GLU A 620 -6.70 1.78 10.52
N CYS A 621 -7.83 1.12 10.25
CA CYS A 621 -8.33 0.00 11.06
C CYS A 621 -7.48 -1.29 10.95
N LEU A 622 -6.46 -1.27 10.10
CA LEU A 622 -5.45 -2.33 9.87
C LEU A 622 -5.97 -3.70 9.42
N GLN A 623 -7.27 -3.86 9.20
CA GLN A 623 -7.88 -5.13 8.76
C GLN A 623 -7.32 -5.62 7.41
N CYS A 624 -6.86 -4.71 6.55
CA CYS A 624 -6.20 -5.06 5.30
C CYS A 624 -4.82 -5.71 5.49
N LEU A 625 -4.12 -5.42 6.60
CA LEU A 625 -2.85 -6.05 6.96
C LEU A 625 -3.08 -7.52 7.29
N ASP A 626 -4.03 -7.80 8.18
CA ASP A 626 -4.42 -9.18 8.55
C ASP A 626 -4.89 -9.98 7.34
N ALA A 627 -5.70 -9.36 6.48
CA ALA A 627 -6.17 -9.99 5.24
C ALA A 627 -5.07 -10.25 4.21
N CYS A 628 -3.95 -9.51 4.25
CA CYS A 628 -2.79 -9.77 3.39
C CYS A 628 -1.65 -10.48 4.13
N ASN A 629 -1.84 -11.02 5.33
CA ASN A 629 -0.77 -11.70 6.06
C ASN A 629 -0.09 -12.81 5.22
N GLY A 630 -0.85 -13.52 4.38
CA GLY A 630 -0.29 -14.53 3.46
C GLY A 630 0.56 -13.97 2.29
N CYS A 631 0.38 -12.70 1.90
CA CYS A 631 1.17 -12.03 0.85
C CYS A 631 2.20 -11.03 1.37
N GLY A 632 2.00 -10.47 2.57
CA GLY A 632 2.85 -9.42 3.13
C GLY A 632 3.01 -8.19 2.23
N ALA A 633 1.99 -7.87 1.43
CA ALA A 633 2.06 -6.80 0.44
C ALA A 633 1.55 -5.44 0.95
N VAL A 634 0.66 -5.40 1.94
CA VAL A 634 0.20 -4.15 2.55
C VAL A 634 1.25 -3.67 3.55
N ASP A 635 1.72 -2.44 3.39
CA ASP A 635 2.68 -1.80 4.28
C ASP A 635 2.22 -0.38 4.61
N HIS A 636 1.69 -0.19 5.82
CA HIS A 636 1.23 1.10 6.29
C HIS A 636 2.35 2.03 6.78
N HIS A 637 3.60 1.56 6.84
CA HIS A 637 4.78 2.34 7.22
C HIS A 637 5.47 2.98 6.00
N GLN A 638 5.06 2.63 4.79
CA GLN A 638 5.64 3.19 3.56
C GLN A 638 5.58 4.72 3.60
N LYS A 639 6.76 5.35 3.50
CA LYS A 639 6.92 6.82 3.47
C LYS A 639 7.16 7.30 2.05
N VAL A 640 6.94 8.60 1.84
CA VAL A 640 7.52 9.30 0.69
C VAL A 640 9.03 9.14 0.74
N TRP A 641 9.66 8.81 -0.37
CA TRP A 641 11.11 8.70 -0.48
C TRP A 641 11.61 9.32 -1.77
N GLU A 642 12.88 9.71 -1.78
CA GLU A 642 13.51 10.34 -2.93
C GLU A 642 14.48 9.38 -3.61
N SER A 643 14.38 9.25 -4.94
CA SER A 643 15.37 8.58 -5.79
C SER A 643 16.25 9.63 -6.46
N ALA A 644 17.56 9.50 -6.29
CA ALA A 644 18.53 10.23 -7.11
C ALA A 644 18.87 9.37 -8.34
N GLU A 645 18.43 9.81 -9.52
CA GLU A 645 18.68 9.11 -10.77
C GLU A 645 19.65 9.91 -11.64
N GLN A 646 20.66 9.22 -12.18
CA GLN A 646 21.53 9.78 -13.20
C GLN A 646 21.13 9.24 -14.58
N ALA A 647 21.18 10.08 -15.61
CA ALA A 647 20.89 9.69 -16.99
C ALA A 647 21.72 10.52 -17.97
N GLY A 648 22.21 9.92 -19.05
CA GLY A 648 22.91 10.67 -20.12
C GLY A 648 21.95 11.46 -21.00
N VAL A 649 20.73 10.96 -21.17
CA VAL A 649 19.69 11.57 -22.02
C VAL A 649 18.36 11.61 -21.27
N VAL A 650 17.61 12.69 -21.45
CA VAL A 650 16.24 12.82 -20.92
C VAL A 650 15.25 12.87 -22.07
N ILE A 651 14.21 12.04 -22.03
CA ILE A 651 13.07 12.12 -22.94
C ILE A 651 11.89 12.72 -22.17
N LEU A 652 11.42 13.87 -22.63
CA LEU A 652 10.20 14.50 -22.14
C LEU A 652 9.04 14.07 -23.03
N ALA A 653 8.22 13.17 -22.52
CA ALA A 653 6.99 12.73 -23.19
C ALA A 653 5.79 13.60 -22.80
N ASP A 654 5.80 14.11 -21.57
CA ASP A 654 4.82 15.05 -21.04
C ASP A 654 5.55 16.27 -20.46
N PRO A 655 5.39 17.47 -21.04
CA PRO A 655 6.09 18.67 -20.58
C PRO A 655 5.62 19.16 -19.21
N ASP A 656 4.38 18.85 -18.80
CA ASP A 656 3.80 19.36 -17.54
C ASP A 656 4.35 18.60 -16.32
N LEU A 657 4.95 17.44 -16.55
CA LEU A 657 5.51 16.56 -15.52
C LEU A 657 7.00 16.81 -15.24
N ALA A 658 7.65 17.71 -15.98
CA ALA A 658 9.07 17.99 -15.86
C ALA A 658 9.35 19.47 -15.55
N PRO A 659 10.30 19.77 -14.65
CA PRO A 659 10.76 21.15 -14.47
C PRO A 659 11.38 21.69 -15.78
N PRO A 660 11.38 23.03 -15.99
CA PRO A 660 11.93 23.63 -17.21
C PRO A 660 13.40 23.25 -17.42
N ILE A 661 13.70 22.64 -18.56
CA ILE A 661 15.07 22.24 -18.90
C ILE A 661 15.37 22.40 -20.40
N ARG A 662 16.61 22.79 -20.70
CA ARG A 662 17.16 23.01 -22.05
C ARG A 662 18.44 22.20 -22.21
N GLY A 663 18.71 21.79 -23.45
CA GLY A 663 19.90 21.03 -23.82
C GLY A 663 19.63 20.20 -25.07
N GLU A 664 20.68 19.91 -25.83
CA GLU A 664 20.61 18.99 -26.98
C GLU A 664 20.31 17.54 -26.54
N ASP A 665 20.66 17.22 -25.29
CA ASP A 665 20.47 15.91 -24.67
C ASP A 665 19.07 15.75 -24.04
N VAL A 666 18.19 16.75 -24.24
CA VAL A 666 16.77 16.74 -23.86
C VAL A 666 15.91 16.52 -25.11
N LEU A 667 15.41 15.31 -25.27
CA LEU A 667 14.59 14.92 -26.40
C LEU A 667 13.11 15.12 -26.10
N ARG A 668 12.41 15.87 -26.96
CA ARG A 668 11.00 16.20 -26.78
C ARG A 668 10.13 15.28 -27.65
N ALA A 669 9.33 14.45 -27.01
CA ALA A 669 8.47 13.47 -27.67
C ALA A 669 6.99 13.91 -27.75
N TYR A 670 6.73 15.22 -27.69
CA TYR A 670 5.40 15.85 -27.77
C TYR A 670 5.35 16.93 -28.88
N SER A 671 4.16 17.36 -29.30
CA SER A 671 4.01 18.49 -30.24
C SER A 671 4.09 19.84 -29.52
N THR A 672 4.66 20.85 -30.20
CA THR A 672 4.65 22.24 -29.72
C THR A 672 3.33 22.98 -30.00
N LYS A 673 2.39 22.36 -30.72
CA LYS A 673 1.08 22.96 -31.05
C LYS A 673 0.05 22.55 -30.00
N ALA A 674 -0.22 23.42 -29.03
CA ALA A 674 -1.08 23.17 -27.86
C ALA A 674 -2.58 22.95 -28.15
N SER A 675 -3.07 23.19 -29.38
CA SER A 675 -4.51 23.30 -29.68
C SER A 675 -5.16 22.10 -30.39
N ALA A 676 -4.43 21.02 -30.69
CA ALA A 676 -4.99 19.84 -31.36
C ALA A 676 -4.74 18.57 -30.56
N ARG A 677 -5.81 17.84 -30.23
CA ARG A 677 -5.74 16.49 -29.63
C ARG A 677 -4.89 15.60 -30.55
N GLU A 678 -3.70 15.22 -30.08
CA GLU A 678 -2.75 14.47 -30.90
C GLU A 678 -3.23 13.03 -31.13
N ASP A 679 -3.03 12.54 -32.36
CA ASP A 679 -3.24 11.14 -32.71
C ASP A 679 -2.25 10.24 -31.94
N VAL A 680 -2.76 9.17 -31.32
CA VAL A 680 -1.97 8.20 -30.55
C VAL A 680 -0.84 7.60 -31.38
N TYR A 681 -1.08 7.32 -32.66
CA TYR A 681 -0.03 6.78 -33.54
C TYR A 681 1.06 7.81 -33.84
N ALA A 682 0.71 9.09 -34.00
CA ALA A 682 1.68 10.18 -34.13
C ALA A 682 2.57 10.30 -32.88
N MET A 683 1.98 10.20 -31.68
CA MET A 683 2.73 10.22 -30.42
C MET A 683 3.69 9.03 -30.32
N MET A 684 3.23 7.82 -30.64
CA MET A 684 4.09 6.64 -30.65
C MET A 684 5.28 6.80 -31.60
N LEU A 685 5.08 7.37 -32.80
CA LEU A 685 6.17 7.66 -33.74
C LEU A 685 7.17 8.69 -33.19
N ARG A 686 6.71 9.73 -32.48
CA ARG A 686 7.61 10.67 -31.79
C ARG A 686 8.41 9.98 -30.69
N GLY A 687 7.78 9.10 -29.92
CA GLY A 687 8.43 8.27 -28.92
C GLY A 687 9.53 7.38 -29.52
N PHE A 688 9.22 6.69 -30.62
CA PHE A 688 10.21 5.89 -31.35
C PHE A 688 11.35 6.75 -31.91
N ALA A 689 11.05 7.92 -32.49
CA ALA A 689 12.08 8.83 -32.97
C ALA A 689 12.97 9.34 -31.82
N ALA A 690 12.40 9.68 -30.66
CA ALA A 690 13.16 10.07 -29.48
C ALA A 690 14.06 8.94 -28.96
N ALA A 691 13.58 7.69 -28.96
CA ALA A 691 14.42 6.53 -28.65
C ALA A 691 15.58 6.36 -29.65
N ALA A 692 15.34 6.62 -30.93
CA ALA A 692 16.36 6.55 -31.97
C ALA A 692 17.45 7.62 -31.79
N GLU A 693 17.07 8.85 -31.50
CA GLU A 693 18.01 9.95 -31.24
C GLU A 693 18.75 9.75 -29.91
N ALA A 694 18.08 9.24 -28.86
CA ALA A 694 18.73 8.87 -27.61
C ALA A 694 19.84 7.83 -27.84
N MET A 695 19.56 6.82 -28.66
CA MET A 695 20.55 5.81 -29.03
C MET A 695 21.77 6.43 -29.74
N ILE A 696 21.56 7.40 -30.64
CA ILE A 696 22.67 8.10 -31.32
C ILE A 696 23.51 8.89 -30.32
N LEU A 697 22.86 9.65 -29.42
CA LEU A 697 23.55 10.49 -28.44
C LEU A 697 24.40 9.66 -27.45
N LEU A 698 23.95 8.45 -27.10
CA LEU A 698 24.67 7.52 -26.23
C LEU A 698 25.81 6.75 -26.94
N GLY A 699 25.96 6.92 -28.26
CA GLY A 699 26.67 6.03 -29.20
C GLY A 699 28.20 5.94 -29.11
N GLU A 700 28.87 6.52 -28.11
CA GLU A 700 30.32 6.35 -27.90
C GLU A 700 30.68 5.49 -26.67
N ASN A 701 29.79 5.42 -25.67
CA ASN A 701 29.98 4.65 -24.43
C ASN A 701 29.23 3.30 -24.39
N ALA A 702 28.36 3.06 -25.37
CA ALA A 702 27.71 1.77 -25.54
C ALA A 702 28.77 0.76 -26.02
N GLN A 703 29.22 -0.16 -25.15
CA GLN A 703 30.05 -1.29 -25.58
C GLN A 703 29.50 -1.85 -26.89
N ARG A 704 30.31 -1.77 -27.97
CA ARG A 704 29.99 -2.36 -29.27
C ARG A 704 29.65 -3.83 -29.08
N MET A 705 28.37 -4.18 -29.12
CA MET A 705 27.96 -5.55 -29.37
C MET A 705 28.09 -5.82 -30.88
N LYS A 706 29.34 -5.91 -31.37
CA LYS A 706 29.57 -6.69 -32.58
C LYS A 706 29.18 -8.12 -32.22
N GLY A 707 28.04 -8.58 -32.72
CA GLY A 707 27.62 -9.97 -32.61
C GLY A 707 28.57 -10.87 -33.39
N HIS A 708 29.78 -11.09 -32.87
CA HIS A 708 30.60 -12.22 -33.26
C HIS A 708 30.22 -13.40 -32.37
N GLY A 709 29.73 -14.46 -32.99
CA GLY A 709 29.68 -15.78 -32.36
C GLY A 709 28.29 -16.39 -32.28
N LEU A 710 28.19 -17.59 -32.85
CA LEU A 710 27.39 -18.67 -32.29
C LEU A 710 27.73 -18.77 -30.81
N SER A 711 26.86 -18.28 -29.93
CA SER A 711 26.92 -18.66 -28.53
C SER A 711 26.42 -20.09 -28.47
N PHE A 712 27.33 -21.05 -28.37
CA PHE A 712 26.97 -22.38 -27.88
C PHE A 712 26.53 -22.18 -26.42
N PRO A 713 25.25 -22.37 -26.08
CA PRO A 713 24.89 -22.46 -24.67
C PRO A 713 25.67 -23.64 -24.06
N PRO A 714 26.01 -23.59 -22.77
CA PRO A 714 26.37 -24.83 -22.08
C PRO A 714 25.25 -25.85 -22.33
N PRO A 715 25.56 -27.12 -22.62
CA PRO A 715 24.54 -28.13 -22.80
C PRO A 715 23.61 -28.10 -21.59
N ASP A 716 22.30 -27.99 -21.83
CA ASP A 716 21.31 -28.14 -20.76
C ASP A 716 21.67 -29.44 -20.02
N PRO A 717 21.71 -29.44 -18.67
CA PRO A 717 22.06 -30.63 -17.92
C PRO A 717 21.22 -31.81 -18.43
N PRO A 718 21.80 -33.01 -18.62
CA PRO A 718 21.05 -34.17 -19.04
C PRO A 718 19.97 -34.42 -18.00
N LEU A 719 18.73 -34.04 -18.33
CA LEU A 719 17.57 -34.38 -17.54
C LEU A 719 17.49 -35.91 -17.50
N SER A 720 17.19 -36.46 -16.32
CA SER A 720 16.97 -37.90 -16.19
C SER A 720 15.99 -38.38 -17.27
N PRO A 721 16.24 -39.53 -17.92
CA PRO A 721 15.25 -40.15 -18.80
C PRO A 721 13.92 -40.41 -18.07
N ASP A 722 13.95 -40.52 -16.74
CA ASP A 722 12.79 -40.81 -15.90
C ASP A 722 11.80 -39.63 -15.83
N VAL A 723 10.51 -39.97 -15.88
CA VAL A 723 9.41 -39.02 -15.66
C VAL A 723 9.33 -38.72 -14.16
N ARG A 724 9.59 -37.46 -13.79
CA ARG A 724 9.59 -36.96 -12.41
C ARG A 724 8.74 -35.71 -12.36
N ILE A 725 7.51 -35.84 -11.87
CA ILE A 725 6.49 -34.81 -11.89
C ILE A 725 6.48 -34.07 -10.55
N GLY A 726 6.56 -32.74 -10.61
CA GLY A 726 6.24 -31.85 -9.51
C GLY A 726 4.86 -31.24 -9.67
N VAL A 727 3.99 -31.34 -8.67
CA VAL A 727 2.66 -30.72 -8.65
C VAL A 727 2.65 -29.54 -7.69
N PHE A 728 2.55 -28.33 -8.22
CA PHE A 728 2.50 -27.09 -7.44
C PHE A 728 1.11 -26.47 -7.54
N VAL A 729 0.47 -26.25 -6.40
CA VAL A 729 -0.92 -25.81 -6.30
C VAL A 729 -1.00 -24.49 -5.56
N CYS A 730 -1.41 -23.44 -6.25
CA CYS A 730 -1.49 -22.08 -5.73
C CYS A 730 -2.88 -21.78 -5.15
N ARG A 731 -2.91 -21.39 -3.87
CA ARG A 731 -4.14 -20.98 -3.14
C ARG A 731 -4.58 -19.55 -3.47
N CYS A 732 -3.71 -18.75 -4.11
CA CYS A 732 -3.99 -17.35 -4.47
C CYS A 732 -4.46 -16.52 -3.26
N ASN A 733 -3.80 -16.71 -2.11
CA ASN A 733 -4.15 -16.10 -0.82
C ASN A 733 -5.61 -16.34 -0.38
N ASP A 734 -6.16 -17.51 -0.73
CA ASP A 734 -7.53 -17.95 -0.44
C ASP A 734 -8.62 -17.02 -0.95
N SER A 735 -8.30 -16.23 -1.99
CA SER A 735 -9.15 -15.14 -2.47
C SER A 735 -10.51 -15.55 -3.03
N LEU A 736 -10.72 -16.84 -3.29
CA LEU A 736 -11.97 -17.40 -3.80
C LEU A 736 -12.49 -18.55 -2.92
N GLY A 737 -11.96 -18.70 -1.70
CA GLY A 737 -12.21 -19.86 -0.85
C GLY A 737 -11.20 -20.99 -1.02
N TRP A 738 -11.06 -21.80 0.03
CA TRP A 738 -10.21 -23.00 0.06
C TRP A 738 -10.77 -24.01 1.07
N SER A 739 -10.81 -25.28 0.68
CA SER A 739 -11.37 -26.37 1.48
C SER A 739 -10.25 -27.20 2.13
N PRO A 740 -10.40 -27.68 3.37
CA PRO A 740 -9.51 -28.69 3.94
C PRO A 740 -9.37 -29.94 3.06
N ALA A 741 -10.45 -30.38 2.42
CA ALA A 741 -10.45 -31.54 1.52
C ALA A 741 -9.60 -31.32 0.26
N MET A 742 -9.42 -30.07 -0.20
CA MET A 742 -8.47 -29.75 -1.27
C MET A 742 -7.02 -29.90 -0.80
N THR A 743 -6.73 -29.53 0.44
CA THR A 743 -5.40 -29.70 1.06
C THR A 743 -5.04 -31.18 1.16
N GLU A 744 -5.94 -31.99 1.71
CA GLU A 744 -5.78 -33.44 1.82
C GLU A 744 -5.60 -34.10 0.46
N TYR A 745 -6.40 -33.69 -0.52
CA TYR A 745 -6.29 -34.21 -1.87
C TYR A 745 -4.91 -33.94 -2.49
N VAL A 746 -4.38 -32.72 -2.36
CA VAL A 746 -3.05 -32.39 -2.89
C VAL A 746 -1.96 -33.21 -2.23
N ALA A 747 -2.05 -33.48 -0.92
CA ALA A 747 -1.13 -34.38 -0.24
C ALA A 747 -1.20 -35.81 -0.79
N SER A 748 -2.40 -36.32 -1.07
CA SER A 748 -2.60 -37.67 -1.63
C SER A 748 -2.04 -37.86 -3.05
N LEU A 749 -1.76 -36.76 -3.78
CA LEU A 749 -1.19 -36.85 -5.13
C LEU A 749 0.25 -37.36 -5.13
N GLN A 750 0.94 -37.32 -3.99
CA GLN A 750 2.31 -37.81 -3.87
C GLN A 750 2.39 -39.34 -4.02
N ASP A 751 1.29 -40.05 -3.75
CA ASP A 751 1.19 -41.50 -3.92
C ASP A 751 0.99 -41.91 -5.39
N ARG A 752 0.82 -40.95 -6.31
CA ARG A 752 0.61 -41.23 -7.74
C ARG A 752 1.94 -41.61 -8.41
N PRO A 753 1.91 -42.56 -9.36
CA PRO A 753 3.10 -42.90 -10.15
C PRO A 753 3.70 -41.67 -10.82
N ASP A 754 5.03 -41.59 -10.84
CA ASP A 754 5.86 -40.49 -11.39
C ASP A 754 5.76 -39.15 -10.64
N VAL A 755 4.85 -38.98 -9.67
CA VAL A 755 4.77 -37.75 -8.86
C VAL A 755 5.78 -37.84 -7.72
N VAL A 756 6.80 -36.99 -7.78
CA VAL A 756 7.90 -36.98 -6.81
C VAL A 756 7.70 -35.91 -5.73
N HIS A 757 6.92 -34.87 -6.04
CA HIS A 757 6.73 -33.74 -5.15
C HIS A 757 5.34 -33.11 -5.35
N THR A 758 4.68 -32.78 -4.26
CA THR A 758 3.42 -32.03 -4.22
C THR A 758 3.55 -30.87 -3.24
N GLU A 759 3.11 -29.68 -3.62
CA GLU A 759 3.25 -28.49 -2.77
C GLU A 759 2.06 -27.54 -2.90
N LEU A 760 1.62 -27.05 -1.75
CA LEU A 760 0.67 -25.95 -1.65
C LEU A 760 1.42 -24.63 -1.46
N LEU A 761 1.22 -23.72 -2.41
CA LEU A 761 1.79 -22.38 -2.38
C LEU A 761 0.70 -21.38 -1.95
N PRO A 762 0.94 -20.54 -0.92
CA PRO A 762 0.01 -19.46 -0.58
C PRO A 762 -0.25 -18.54 -1.78
N SER A 763 0.81 -18.16 -2.49
CA SER A 763 0.76 -17.37 -3.72
C SER A 763 2.01 -17.58 -4.57
N ALA A 764 1.89 -18.35 -5.65
CA ALA A 764 3.02 -18.69 -6.52
C ALA A 764 3.68 -17.47 -7.20
N CYS A 765 2.94 -16.38 -7.43
CA CYS A 765 3.46 -15.17 -8.09
C CYS A 765 4.19 -14.19 -7.16
N SER A 766 4.29 -14.46 -5.86
CA SER A 766 5.10 -13.64 -4.95
C SER A 766 6.59 -13.97 -5.10
N PRO A 767 7.50 -13.10 -4.65
CA PRO A 767 8.94 -13.36 -4.69
C PRO A 767 9.33 -14.62 -3.90
N GLU A 768 8.69 -14.88 -2.77
CA GLU A 768 8.89 -16.08 -1.95
C GLU A 768 8.32 -17.32 -2.66
N GLY A 769 7.08 -17.26 -3.14
CA GLY A 769 6.43 -18.40 -3.78
C GLY A 769 7.13 -18.84 -5.06
N SER A 770 7.59 -17.88 -5.87
CA SER A 770 8.32 -18.17 -7.10
C SER A 770 9.74 -18.68 -6.84
N ARG A 771 10.46 -18.13 -5.84
CA ARG A 771 11.77 -18.65 -5.42
C ARG A 771 11.66 -20.09 -4.91
N ASN A 772 10.72 -20.37 -4.01
CA ASN A 772 10.51 -21.72 -3.45
C ASN A 772 10.18 -22.73 -4.56
N LEU A 773 9.30 -22.36 -5.49
CA LEU A 773 8.96 -23.18 -6.65
C LEU A 773 10.22 -23.49 -7.50
N VAL A 774 11.04 -22.47 -7.80
CA VAL A 774 12.25 -22.63 -8.62
C VAL A 774 13.29 -23.50 -7.92
N GLN A 775 13.49 -23.26 -6.62
CA GLN A 775 14.44 -24.00 -5.79
C GLN A 775 14.05 -25.48 -5.73
N THR A 776 12.78 -25.77 -5.44
CA THR A 776 12.26 -27.14 -5.34
C THR A 776 12.40 -27.91 -6.66
N ILE A 777 12.07 -27.28 -7.80
CA ILE A 777 12.23 -27.92 -9.12
C ILE A 777 13.67 -28.38 -9.34
N ARG A 778 14.64 -27.54 -8.97
CA ARG A 778 16.08 -27.83 -9.13
C ARG A 778 16.55 -28.89 -8.13
N GLU A 779 16.27 -28.71 -6.85
CA GLU A 779 16.73 -29.61 -5.78
C GLU A 779 16.17 -31.02 -5.91
N LYS A 780 14.89 -31.16 -6.30
CA LYS A 780 14.24 -32.46 -6.48
C LYS A 780 14.51 -33.07 -7.87
N GLY A 781 15.21 -32.37 -8.76
CA GLY A 781 15.49 -32.81 -10.12
C GLY A 781 14.22 -33.15 -10.90
N LEU A 782 13.22 -32.26 -10.84
CA LEU A 782 11.92 -32.49 -11.48
C LEU A 782 12.06 -32.30 -12.99
N THR A 783 11.61 -33.29 -13.75
CA THR A 783 11.70 -33.26 -15.22
C THR A 783 10.44 -32.67 -15.83
N ARG A 784 9.28 -32.78 -15.17
CA ARG A 784 8.01 -32.20 -15.64
C ARG A 784 7.27 -31.53 -14.49
N VAL A 785 6.46 -30.51 -14.78
CA VAL A 785 5.76 -29.73 -13.75
C VAL A 785 4.29 -29.54 -14.10
N VAL A 786 3.41 -29.81 -13.13
CA VAL A 786 2.03 -29.32 -13.11
C VAL A 786 1.98 -28.06 -12.26
N LEU A 787 1.72 -26.92 -12.88
CA LEU A 787 1.52 -25.64 -12.20
C LEU A 787 0.03 -25.30 -12.18
N ALA A 788 -0.63 -25.60 -11.06
CA ALA A 788 -2.02 -25.27 -10.85
C ALA A 788 -2.12 -23.87 -10.20
N SER A 789 -2.42 -22.86 -11.01
CA SER A 789 -2.40 -21.45 -10.59
C SER A 789 -3.40 -20.59 -11.39
N CYS A 790 -3.21 -19.26 -11.43
CA CYS A 790 -3.98 -18.40 -12.34
C CYS A 790 -3.39 -18.34 -13.75
N VAL A 791 -2.17 -18.87 -13.98
CA VAL A 791 -1.55 -18.95 -15.30
C VAL A 791 -2.27 -20.02 -16.12
N CYS A 792 -2.76 -19.62 -17.30
CA CYS A 792 -3.57 -20.47 -18.18
C CYS A 792 -2.79 -21.11 -19.34
N CYS A 793 -1.52 -20.74 -19.55
CA CYS A 793 -0.67 -21.39 -20.54
C CYS A 793 0.82 -21.25 -20.19
N PRO A 794 1.67 -22.24 -20.56
CA PRO A 794 3.12 -22.18 -20.38
C PRO A 794 3.85 -21.34 -21.44
N LEU A 795 3.11 -20.85 -22.44
CA LEU A 795 3.67 -20.14 -23.61
C LEU A 795 4.41 -18.86 -23.22
N ASP A 796 5.49 -18.58 -23.96
CA ASP A 796 6.22 -17.30 -23.95
C ASP A 796 5.48 -16.20 -24.70
N PHE A 797 4.22 -16.07 -24.35
CA PHE A 797 3.28 -15.16 -24.97
C PHE A 797 2.52 -14.43 -23.89
N VAL A 798 2.53 -13.11 -24.02
CA VAL A 798 1.71 -12.19 -23.24
C VAL A 798 0.57 -11.75 -24.15
N CYS A 799 -0.63 -12.23 -23.87
CA CYS A 799 -1.84 -11.82 -24.57
C CYS A 799 -2.55 -10.67 -23.85
N SER A 800 -3.59 -10.12 -24.45
CA SER A 800 -4.44 -9.11 -23.82
C SER A 800 -5.11 -9.59 -22.52
N ALA A 801 -5.34 -10.89 -22.36
CA ALA A 801 -5.88 -11.48 -21.13
C ALA A 801 -4.81 -11.75 -20.03
N CYS A 802 -3.53 -11.47 -20.29
CA CYS A 802 -2.50 -11.60 -19.26
C CYS A 802 -2.62 -10.49 -18.21
N THR A 803 -2.40 -10.89 -16.95
CA THR A 803 -2.27 -9.98 -15.82
C THR A 803 -0.80 -9.87 -15.42
N ASP A 804 -0.47 -8.87 -14.62
CA ASP A 804 0.88 -8.69 -14.09
C ASP A 804 1.33 -9.90 -13.24
N GLN A 805 0.44 -10.43 -12.40
CA GLN A 805 0.67 -11.65 -11.61
C GLN A 805 1.05 -12.86 -12.49
N ARG A 806 0.31 -13.06 -13.60
CA ARG A 806 0.58 -14.14 -14.56
C ARG A 806 1.95 -13.95 -15.22
N SER A 807 2.26 -12.71 -15.60
CA SER A 807 3.54 -12.36 -16.23
C SER A 807 4.70 -12.62 -15.28
N ARG A 808 4.62 -12.18 -14.02
CA ARG A 808 5.63 -12.43 -12.98
C ARG A 808 5.93 -13.91 -12.78
N LEU A 809 4.89 -14.72 -12.59
CA LEU A 809 5.06 -16.16 -12.39
C LEU A 809 5.68 -16.84 -13.61
N LYS A 810 5.22 -16.49 -14.83
CA LYS A 810 5.83 -17.00 -16.07
C LYS A 810 7.31 -16.63 -16.17
N THR A 811 7.64 -15.36 -15.95
CA THR A 811 9.02 -14.87 -16.02
C THR A 811 9.90 -15.59 -15.00
N ALA A 812 9.47 -15.69 -13.74
CA ALA A 812 10.23 -16.35 -12.69
C ALA A 812 10.45 -17.84 -12.99
N LEU A 813 9.38 -18.55 -13.37
CA LEU A 813 9.46 -19.97 -13.69
C LEU A 813 10.38 -20.24 -14.88
N PHE A 814 10.17 -19.58 -16.02
CA PHE A 814 10.84 -19.96 -17.27
C PHE A 814 12.21 -19.33 -17.48
N ASN A 815 12.54 -18.23 -16.79
CA ASN A 815 13.88 -17.65 -16.88
C ASN A 815 14.84 -18.23 -15.83
N ALA A 816 14.33 -18.75 -14.71
CA ALA A 816 15.17 -19.22 -13.62
C ALA A 816 15.32 -20.75 -13.56
N THR A 817 14.31 -21.55 -13.87
CA THR A 817 14.39 -23.01 -13.58
C THR A 817 15.29 -23.81 -14.53
N GLY A 818 15.34 -23.44 -15.82
CA GLY A 818 15.90 -24.29 -16.87
C GLY A 818 14.97 -25.40 -17.36
N ILE A 819 13.75 -25.53 -16.79
CA ILE A 819 12.75 -26.46 -17.33
C ILE A 819 12.21 -25.94 -18.65
N SER A 820 12.16 -26.82 -19.66
CA SER A 820 11.56 -26.44 -20.94
C SER A 820 10.08 -26.10 -20.72
N ARG A 821 9.60 -25.03 -21.37
CA ARG A 821 8.16 -24.70 -21.41
C ARG A 821 7.32 -25.89 -21.86
N ALA A 822 7.86 -26.72 -22.74
CA ALA A 822 7.22 -27.92 -23.28
C ALA A 822 7.01 -29.02 -22.23
N MET A 823 7.60 -28.87 -21.05
CA MET A 823 7.51 -29.82 -19.94
C MET A 823 6.74 -29.24 -18.73
N VAL A 824 6.00 -28.14 -18.94
CA VAL A 824 5.14 -27.56 -17.92
C VAL A 824 3.68 -27.57 -18.39
N GLU A 825 2.83 -28.24 -17.62
CA GLU A 825 1.39 -28.18 -17.73
C GLU A 825 0.84 -27.11 -16.78
N THR A 826 0.01 -26.20 -17.27
CA THR A 826 -0.60 -25.15 -16.44
C THR A 826 -2.09 -25.39 -16.26
N CYS A 827 -2.58 -25.35 -15.02
CA CYS A 827 -4.01 -25.49 -14.71
C CYS A 827 -4.54 -24.16 -14.21
N ASN A 828 -5.51 -23.55 -14.91
CA ASN A 828 -6.11 -22.28 -14.48
C ASN A 828 -7.13 -22.50 -13.34
N LEU A 829 -6.65 -22.89 -12.16
CA LEU A 829 -7.47 -23.17 -10.98
C LEU A 829 -8.46 -22.05 -10.68
N ARG A 830 -7.99 -20.80 -10.77
CA ARG A 830 -8.81 -19.63 -10.47
C ARG A 830 -10.04 -19.55 -11.37
N GLY A 831 -9.88 -19.85 -12.66
CA GLY A 831 -10.94 -19.75 -13.66
C GLY A 831 -11.78 -21.03 -13.83
N GLU A 832 -11.26 -22.19 -13.43
CA GLU A 832 -11.88 -23.47 -13.76
C GLU A 832 -12.30 -24.31 -12.54
N ALA A 833 -11.79 -23.99 -11.35
CA ALA A 833 -12.17 -24.67 -10.11
C ALA A 833 -12.63 -23.67 -9.04
N LEU A 834 -11.75 -22.78 -8.60
CA LEU A 834 -11.98 -21.93 -7.43
C LEU A 834 -13.13 -20.92 -7.62
N ARG A 835 -13.43 -20.49 -8.85
CA ARG A 835 -14.60 -19.61 -9.09
C ARG A 835 -15.95 -20.25 -8.71
N PHE A 836 -15.99 -21.58 -8.64
CA PHE A 836 -17.21 -22.33 -8.35
C PHE A 836 -17.50 -22.47 -6.86
N PHE A 837 -16.62 -21.98 -5.98
CA PHE A 837 -16.93 -21.88 -4.54
C PHE A 837 -18.19 -21.05 -4.27
N ALA A 838 -18.51 -20.07 -5.12
CA ALA A 838 -19.75 -19.30 -5.04
C ALA A 838 -21.02 -20.15 -5.33
N GLN A 839 -20.88 -21.31 -5.98
CA GLN A 839 -21.96 -22.25 -6.29
C GLN A 839 -22.02 -23.43 -5.31
N GLY A 840 -20.96 -23.67 -4.55
CA GLY A 840 -20.85 -24.76 -3.57
C GLY A 840 -19.42 -25.31 -3.47
N GLU A 841 -19.04 -25.72 -2.27
CA GLU A 841 -17.71 -26.29 -1.98
C GLU A 841 -17.50 -27.62 -2.73
N ASP A 842 -18.50 -28.49 -2.76
CA ASP A 842 -18.44 -29.80 -3.42
C ASP A 842 -18.17 -29.67 -4.93
N THR A 843 -18.88 -28.77 -5.60
CA THR A 843 -18.69 -28.47 -7.03
C THR A 843 -17.27 -27.96 -7.30
N ALA A 844 -16.75 -27.08 -6.43
CA ALA A 844 -15.39 -26.57 -6.57
C ALA A 844 -14.35 -27.69 -6.37
N LEU A 845 -14.56 -28.57 -5.40
CA LEU A 845 -13.71 -29.72 -5.10
C LEU A 845 -13.71 -30.75 -6.22
N GLU A 846 -14.86 -31.11 -6.77
CA GLU A 846 -14.97 -32.04 -7.90
C GLU A 846 -14.20 -31.52 -9.12
N ARG A 847 -14.43 -30.25 -9.49
CA ARG A 847 -13.73 -29.59 -10.59
C ARG A 847 -12.22 -29.53 -10.35
N PHE A 848 -11.81 -29.22 -9.12
CA PHE A 848 -10.41 -29.17 -8.69
C PHE A 848 -9.72 -30.54 -8.86
N ARG A 849 -10.32 -31.61 -8.32
CA ARG A 849 -9.79 -32.98 -8.42
C ARG A 849 -9.65 -33.43 -9.87
N GLY A 850 -10.73 -33.29 -10.65
CA GLY A 850 -10.72 -33.66 -12.06
C GLY A 850 -9.71 -32.87 -12.88
N LEU A 851 -9.55 -31.57 -12.61
CA LEU A 851 -8.58 -30.74 -13.32
C LEU A 851 -7.14 -31.17 -13.03
N LEU A 852 -6.79 -31.48 -11.78
CA LEU A 852 -5.44 -31.92 -11.42
C LEU A 852 -5.10 -33.30 -12.00
N GLU A 853 -6.01 -34.28 -11.91
CA GLU A 853 -5.77 -35.63 -12.44
C GLU A 853 -5.53 -35.60 -13.95
N ARG A 854 -6.39 -34.87 -14.70
CA ARG A 854 -6.20 -34.71 -16.14
C ARG A 854 -4.86 -34.06 -16.47
N SER A 855 -4.46 -33.06 -15.71
CA SER A 855 -3.18 -32.36 -15.93
C SER A 855 -1.97 -33.22 -15.60
N ILE A 856 -2.00 -34.02 -14.54
CA ILE A 856 -0.94 -35.01 -14.24
C ILE A 856 -0.85 -36.02 -15.38
N GLY A 857 -1.99 -36.55 -15.85
CA GLY A 857 -2.04 -37.47 -16.99
C GLY A 857 -1.42 -36.90 -18.27
N ARG A 858 -1.72 -35.63 -18.60
CA ARG A 858 -1.10 -34.93 -19.74
C ARG A 858 0.40 -34.72 -19.55
N THR A 859 0.82 -34.40 -18.34
CA THR A 859 2.21 -34.07 -18.00
C THR A 859 3.17 -35.24 -18.26
N ARG A 860 2.72 -36.49 -18.08
CA ARG A 860 3.50 -37.70 -18.39
C ARG A 860 3.93 -37.81 -19.86
N LYS A 861 3.15 -37.24 -20.78
CA LYS A 861 3.38 -37.31 -22.22
C LYS A 861 4.22 -36.15 -22.77
N LEU A 862 4.50 -35.15 -21.94
CA LEU A 862 5.27 -33.98 -22.34
C LEU A 862 6.72 -34.34 -22.70
N LYS A 863 7.19 -33.82 -23.83
CA LYS A 863 8.53 -34.05 -24.37
C LYS A 863 9.26 -32.72 -24.56
N ARG A 864 10.58 -32.76 -24.35
CA ARG A 864 11.46 -31.62 -24.66
C ARG A 864 11.54 -31.41 -26.17
N MET A 865 11.52 -30.16 -26.61
CA MET A 865 11.74 -29.81 -28.01
C MET A 865 13.22 -29.47 -28.28
N PRO A 866 13.78 -29.88 -29.44
CA PRO A 866 15.08 -29.42 -29.87
C PRO A 866 15.03 -27.90 -30.13
N ALA A 867 16.06 -27.19 -29.70
CA ALA A 867 16.22 -25.76 -29.93
C ALA A 867 17.32 -25.51 -30.97
N PRO A 868 17.01 -25.52 -32.28
CA PRO A 868 18.02 -25.24 -33.29
C PRO A 868 18.56 -23.82 -33.12
N ALA A 869 19.89 -23.70 -33.01
CA ALA A 869 20.57 -22.42 -33.09
C ALA A 869 20.50 -21.91 -34.54
N ARG A 870 20.19 -20.63 -34.73
CA ARG A 870 20.22 -19.97 -36.05
C ARG A 870 21.33 -18.93 -36.12
N PRO A 871 22.08 -18.85 -37.23
CA PRO A 871 22.88 -17.68 -37.54
C PRO A 871 21.96 -16.49 -37.83
N TYR A 872 22.35 -15.29 -37.40
CA TYR A 872 21.62 -14.05 -37.59
C TYR A 872 22.47 -13.08 -38.42
N ASN A 873 21.88 -12.51 -39.46
CA ASN A 873 22.41 -11.34 -40.13
C ASN A 873 21.95 -10.09 -39.35
N PHE A 874 22.88 -9.15 -39.10
CA PHE A 874 22.62 -7.93 -38.34
C PHE A 874 22.47 -6.69 -39.23
N THR A 875 22.74 -6.81 -40.53
CA THR A 875 22.60 -5.74 -41.51
C THR A 875 21.12 -5.48 -41.80
N THR A 876 20.72 -4.22 -41.88
CA THR A 876 19.34 -3.85 -42.23
C THR A 876 19.27 -3.37 -43.68
N ALA A 877 18.34 -3.91 -44.48
CA ALA A 877 18.04 -3.37 -45.80
C ALA A 877 17.08 -2.18 -45.68
N VAL A 878 17.37 -1.09 -46.37
CA VAL A 878 16.47 0.05 -46.56
C VAL A 878 16.23 0.20 -48.05
N ILE A 879 14.98 0.16 -48.49
CA ILE A 879 14.63 0.19 -49.93
C ILE A 879 13.89 1.48 -50.25
N GLY A 880 14.47 2.30 -51.13
CA GLY A 880 13.90 3.54 -51.64
C GLY A 880 14.59 4.81 -51.13
N VAL A 881 14.31 5.93 -51.80
CA VAL A 881 15.00 7.23 -51.59
C VAL A 881 14.15 8.32 -50.94
N SER A 882 12.99 7.98 -50.36
CA SER A 882 12.18 8.98 -49.66
C SER A 882 12.94 9.59 -48.47
N GLU A 883 12.59 10.82 -48.06
CA GLU A 883 13.26 11.47 -46.92
C GLU A 883 13.23 10.59 -45.66
N ALA A 884 12.12 9.87 -45.41
CA ALA A 884 12.03 8.91 -44.32
C ALA A 884 12.95 7.70 -44.50
N ALA A 885 13.09 7.15 -45.71
CA ALA A 885 13.97 6.02 -45.98
C ALA A 885 15.45 6.42 -45.78
N VAL A 886 15.87 7.54 -46.36
CA VAL A 886 17.23 8.07 -46.19
C VAL A 886 17.53 8.37 -44.71
N LYS A 887 16.59 9.00 -43.99
CA LYS A 887 16.73 9.24 -42.55
C LYS A 887 16.80 7.92 -41.76
N SER A 888 16.05 6.89 -42.14
CA SER A 888 16.13 5.57 -41.50
C SER A 888 17.53 4.98 -41.61
N ALA A 889 18.09 4.98 -42.83
CA ALA A 889 19.43 4.48 -43.10
C ALA A 889 20.50 5.26 -42.31
N LEU A 890 20.42 6.60 -42.30
CA LEU A 890 21.36 7.44 -41.56
C LEU A 890 21.27 7.23 -40.05
N THR A 891 20.05 7.12 -39.50
CA THR A 891 19.86 6.90 -38.06
C THR A 891 20.43 5.54 -37.63
N LEU A 892 20.17 4.46 -38.39
CA LEU A 892 20.77 3.15 -38.15
C LEU A 892 22.30 3.20 -38.24
N ALA A 893 22.83 3.83 -39.28
CA ALA A 893 24.26 3.91 -39.52
C ALA A 893 25.00 4.70 -38.42
N ARG A 894 24.43 5.84 -37.99
CA ARG A 894 24.94 6.64 -36.87
C ARG A 894 24.88 5.92 -35.53
N SER A 895 23.94 5.00 -35.37
CA SER A 895 23.89 4.10 -34.20
C SER A 895 24.87 2.93 -34.27
N GLY A 896 25.71 2.87 -35.31
CA GLY A 896 26.74 1.84 -35.47
C GLY A 896 26.28 0.58 -36.20
N MET A 897 25.06 0.56 -36.77
CA MET A 897 24.54 -0.60 -37.50
C MET A 897 24.90 -0.54 -38.98
N GLU A 898 25.16 -1.70 -39.58
CA GLU A 898 25.36 -1.83 -41.02
C GLU A 898 24.03 -1.75 -41.77
N VAL A 899 24.03 -0.98 -42.86
CA VAL A 899 22.84 -0.71 -43.66
C VAL A 899 23.13 -0.93 -45.15
N PHE A 900 22.26 -1.69 -45.80
CA PHE A 900 22.21 -1.80 -47.25
C PHE A 900 21.08 -0.92 -47.78
N LEU A 901 21.42 0.15 -48.48
CA LEU A 901 20.46 1.09 -49.06
C LEU A 901 20.30 0.81 -50.55
N PHE A 902 19.08 0.46 -50.97
CA PHE A 902 18.75 0.15 -52.36
C PHE A 902 18.00 1.32 -53.01
N THR A 903 18.49 1.80 -54.14
CA THR A 903 17.81 2.83 -54.95
C THR A 903 17.33 2.22 -56.26
N GLY A 904 16.05 2.37 -56.58
CA GLY A 904 15.46 1.77 -57.77
C GLY A 904 15.80 2.54 -59.06
N PRO A 905 15.57 1.95 -60.25
CA PRO A 905 15.80 2.63 -61.53
C PRO A 905 14.92 3.86 -61.76
N GLN A 906 13.75 3.91 -61.11
CA GLN A 906 12.76 5.01 -61.20
C GLN A 906 12.90 6.03 -60.07
N ASP A 907 13.87 5.84 -59.18
CA ASP A 907 14.12 6.77 -58.09
C ASP A 907 14.95 7.97 -58.59
N PRO A 908 14.64 9.20 -58.15
CA PRO A 908 15.46 10.36 -58.49
C PRO A 908 16.89 10.17 -57.99
N ASP A 909 17.88 10.65 -58.75
CA ASP A 909 19.27 10.65 -58.30
C ASP A 909 19.39 11.60 -57.10
N THR A 910 19.34 11.01 -55.91
CA THR A 910 19.27 11.70 -54.64
C THR A 910 20.64 11.65 -53.99
N ASP A 911 21.16 12.80 -53.56
CA ASP A 911 22.42 12.85 -52.82
C ASP A 911 22.25 12.20 -51.44
N ILE A 912 22.77 10.98 -51.30
CA ILE A 912 22.72 10.20 -50.06
C ILE A 912 23.98 10.53 -49.26
N PRO A 913 23.86 11.05 -48.02
CA PRO A 913 25.03 11.39 -47.22
C PRO A 913 25.93 10.18 -46.98
N ARG A 914 27.22 10.32 -47.29
CA ARG A 914 28.21 9.25 -47.14
C ARG A 914 28.41 8.91 -45.66
N HIS A 915 28.32 7.64 -45.31
CA HIS A 915 28.62 7.12 -43.97
C HIS A 915 29.26 5.73 -44.10
N PRO A 916 30.30 5.38 -43.32
CA PRO A 916 31.05 4.12 -43.47
C PRO A 916 30.18 2.86 -43.32
N ASN A 917 29.13 2.93 -42.50
CA ASN A 917 28.21 1.81 -42.29
C ASN A 917 27.05 1.72 -43.31
N ILE A 918 27.02 2.58 -44.35
CA ILE A 918 25.99 2.52 -45.40
C ILE A 918 26.65 2.07 -46.70
N GLN A 919 26.23 0.91 -47.18
CA GLN A 919 26.53 0.45 -48.54
C GLN A 919 25.32 0.74 -49.43
N VAL A 920 25.54 1.50 -50.50
CA VAL A 920 24.49 1.91 -51.44
C VAL A 920 24.53 1.04 -52.70
N PHE A 921 23.42 0.38 -53.01
CA PHE A 921 23.21 -0.35 -54.25
C PHE A 921 22.36 0.52 -55.19
N ARG A 922 23.01 1.14 -56.16
CA ARG A 922 22.37 2.03 -57.14
C ARG A 922 21.70 1.21 -58.25
N GLN A 923 20.60 1.74 -58.79
CA GLN A 923 19.81 1.12 -59.88
C GLN A 923 19.43 -0.34 -59.60
N ALA A 924 19.27 -0.70 -58.33
CA ALA A 924 18.95 -2.05 -57.89
C ALA A 924 17.43 -2.26 -57.89
N GLU A 925 16.93 -3.17 -58.73
CA GLU A 925 15.51 -3.50 -58.76
C GLU A 925 15.23 -4.73 -57.88
N ILE A 926 14.46 -4.54 -56.80
CA ILE A 926 14.04 -5.65 -55.92
C ILE A 926 12.78 -6.30 -56.48
N LYS A 927 12.91 -7.52 -57.01
CA LYS A 927 11.80 -8.28 -57.63
C LYS A 927 10.93 -9.01 -56.60
N GLY A 928 11.46 -9.30 -55.42
CA GLY A 928 10.74 -9.98 -54.35
C GLY A 928 11.57 -10.06 -53.07
N LEU A 929 10.91 -10.32 -51.94
CA LEU A 929 11.58 -10.54 -50.66
C LEU A 929 10.95 -11.71 -49.90
N ARG A 930 11.76 -12.45 -49.13
CA ARG A 930 11.30 -13.57 -48.29
C ARG A 930 12.10 -13.67 -47.00
N GLY A 931 11.69 -14.55 -46.10
CA GLY A 931 12.39 -14.81 -44.84
C GLY A 931 11.83 -14.06 -43.64
N THR A 932 12.58 -14.05 -42.54
CA THR A 932 12.12 -13.56 -41.23
C THR A 932 13.23 -12.78 -40.52
N VAL A 933 12.91 -12.18 -39.34
CA VAL A 933 13.90 -11.49 -38.50
C VAL A 933 15.19 -12.30 -38.37
N GLY A 934 16.29 -11.75 -38.88
CA GLY A 934 17.61 -12.37 -38.86
C GLY A 934 18.08 -12.98 -40.18
N ASP A 935 17.16 -13.30 -41.09
CA ASP A 935 17.47 -13.94 -42.37
C ASP A 935 16.38 -13.62 -43.41
N PHE A 936 16.32 -12.35 -43.79
CA PHE A 936 15.58 -11.89 -44.97
C PHE A 936 16.45 -12.04 -46.21
N GLN A 937 15.85 -12.56 -47.27
CA GLN A 937 16.46 -12.74 -48.58
C GLN A 937 15.80 -11.79 -49.57
N LEU A 938 16.59 -10.85 -50.11
CA LEU A 938 16.16 -9.88 -51.11
C LEU A 938 16.60 -10.37 -52.48
N MET A 939 15.63 -10.59 -53.38
CA MET A 939 15.89 -10.94 -54.78
C MET A 939 16.10 -9.65 -55.57
N ALA A 940 17.37 -9.24 -55.72
CA ALA A 940 17.77 -7.99 -56.35
C ALA A 940 18.34 -8.24 -57.76
N MET A 941 17.92 -7.43 -58.73
CA MET A 941 18.58 -7.28 -60.02
C MET A 941 19.51 -6.07 -59.95
N ILE A 942 20.82 -6.32 -60.02
CA ILE A 942 21.87 -5.29 -59.94
C ILE A 942 22.75 -5.46 -61.17
N ASP A 943 22.92 -4.40 -61.97
CA ASP A 943 23.72 -4.41 -63.20
C ASP A 943 23.35 -5.57 -64.16
N GLY A 944 22.06 -5.88 -64.28
CA GLY A 944 21.55 -6.96 -65.12
C GLY A 944 21.74 -8.38 -64.57
N THR A 945 22.33 -8.54 -63.37
CA THR A 945 22.55 -9.84 -62.73
C THR A 945 21.61 -10.04 -61.55
N GLN A 946 20.96 -11.21 -61.48
CA GLN A 946 20.11 -11.58 -60.35
C GLN A 946 20.98 -12.04 -59.17
N GLN A 947 20.80 -11.42 -58.01
CA GLN A 947 21.52 -11.73 -56.78
C GLN A 947 20.52 -11.86 -55.61
N VAL A 948 20.83 -12.74 -54.64
CA VAL A 948 20.08 -12.88 -53.40
C VAL A 948 20.90 -12.29 -52.27
N ILE A 949 20.41 -11.20 -51.67
CA ILE A 949 21.10 -10.48 -50.59
C ILE A 949 20.43 -10.83 -49.26
N HIS A 950 21.23 -11.32 -48.31
CA HIS A 950 20.75 -11.64 -46.96
C HIS A 950 20.86 -10.41 -46.05
N THR A 951 19.81 -10.14 -45.27
CA THR A 951 19.76 -9.09 -44.25
C THR A 951 18.96 -9.53 -43.03
N GLY A 952 19.11 -8.88 -41.88
CA GLY A 952 18.37 -9.24 -40.68
C GLY A 952 16.99 -8.59 -40.55
N ALA A 953 16.81 -7.42 -41.15
CA ALA A 953 15.56 -6.65 -41.13
C ALA A 953 15.45 -5.82 -42.42
N VAL A 954 14.23 -5.41 -42.76
CA VAL A 954 13.95 -4.66 -43.99
C VAL A 954 13.05 -3.47 -43.67
N ILE A 955 13.40 -2.30 -44.20
CA ILE A 955 12.60 -1.08 -44.15
C ILE A 955 12.19 -0.72 -45.58
N LEU A 956 10.87 -0.68 -45.84
CA LEU A 956 10.30 -0.34 -47.13
C LEU A 956 9.95 1.15 -47.23
N GLY A 957 10.46 1.79 -48.27
CA GLY A 957 10.03 3.09 -48.73
C GLY A 957 8.61 3.09 -49.31
N GLU A 958 8.06 4.28 -49.50
CA GLU A 958 6.66 4.47 -49.84
C GLU A 958 6.23 3.88 -51.19
N ARG A 959 7.11 3.93 -52.20
CA ARG A 959 6.87 3.32 -53.52
C ARG A 959 7.04 1.80 -53.45
N SER A 960 8.11 1.34 -52.80
CA SER A 960 8.52 -0.06 -52.72
C SER A 960 7.49 -0.94 -52.01
N ARG A 961 6.76 -0.41 -51.01
CA ARG A 961 5.73 -1.17 -50.28
C ARG A 961 4.59 -1.72 -51.14
N ARG A 962 4.30 -1.10 -52.30
CA ARG A 962 3.23 -1.55 -53.22
C ARG A 962 3.78 -2.41 -54.36
N ALA A 963 5.08 -2.32 -54.63
CA ALA A 963 5.73 -2.92 -55.79
C ALA A 963 6.39 -4.27 -55.48
N ILE A 964 6.89 -4.48 -54.25
CA ILE A 964 7.68 -5.67 -53.91
C ILE A 964 6.78 -6.75 -53.28
N PRO A 965 6.60 -7.92 -53.92
CA PRO A 965 5.87 -9.04 -53.33
C PRO A 965 6.69 -9.73 -52.23
N TYR A 966 6.01 -10.17 -51.17
CA TYR A 966 6.55 -11.14 -50.21
C TYR A 966 6.31 -12.55 -50.73
N VAL A 967 7.39 -13.32 -50.89
CA VAL A 967 7.37 -14.66 -51.48
C VAL A 967 7.79 -15.67 -50.41
N PRO A 968 6.89 -16.18 -49.56
CA PRO A 968 7.29 -17.02 -48.42
C PRO A 968 8.14 -18.22 -48.83
N TYR A 969 7.90 -18.74 -50.05
CA TYR A 969 8.67 -19.81 -50.68
C TYR A 969 8.53 -19.74 -52.21
N GLU A 970 9.49 -20.29 -52.97
CA GLU A 970 9.51 -20.27 -54.45
C GLU A 970 8.23 -20.81 -55.10
N ASN A 971 7.60 -21.81 -54.48
CA ASN A 971 6.39 -22.47 -54.98
C ASN A 971 5.08 -21.91 -54.38
N LEU A 972 5.13 -20.82 -53.62
CA LEU A 972 3.93 -20.19 -53.06
C LEU A 972 3.58 -18.90 -53.81
N PRO A 973 2.29 -18.59 -53.98
CA PRO A 973 1.89 -17.36 -54.65
C PRO A 973 2.44 -16.15 -53.90
N PRO A 974 3.01 -15.17 -54.61
CA PRO A 974 3.47 -13.92 -54.01
C PRO A 974 2.32 -13.23 -53.29
N ARG A 975 2.57 -12.74 -52.08
CA ARG A 975 1.60 -12.00 -51.27
C ARG A 975 1.99 -10.53 -51.18
N ARG A 976 1.01 -9.65 -51.14
CA ARG A 976 1.26 -8.25 -50.76
C ARG A 976 1.41 -8.17 -49.25
N ILE A 977 2.41 -7.42 -48.80
CA ILE A 977 2.60 -7.16 -47.38
C ILE A 977 1.48 -6.22 -46.93
N GLU A 978 0.55 -6.78 -46.17
CA GLU A 978 -0.53 -6.01 -45.58
C GLU A 978 0.01 -5.15 -44.43
N TRP A 979 -0.40 -3.88 -44.45
CA TRP A 979 -0.31 -2.97 -43.32
C TRP A 979 -1.71 -2.40 -43.11
N ALA A 980 -2.13 -2.26 -41.86
CA ALA A 980 -3.39 -1.63 -41.52
C ALA A 980 -3.29 -1.03 -40.11
N MET A 981 -3.96 0.09 -39.92
CA MET A 981 -4.24 0.64 -38.59
C MET A 981 -5.68 0.34 -38.24
N GLN A 982 -5.96 0.12 -36.96
CA GLN A 982 -7.31 -0.23 -36.53
C GLN A 982 -8.25 0.95 -36.78
N GLN A 983 -9.37 0.70 -37.48
CA GLN A 983 -10.41 1.68 -37.77
C GLN A 983 -11.75 1.22 -37.24
N ARG A 984 -12.63 2.17 -36.92
CA ARG A 984 -13.96 1.88 -36.39
C ARG A 984 -14.77 1.12 -37.44
N GLY A 985 -15.41 0.02 -37.03
CA GLY A 985 -16.24 -0.80 -37.92
C GLY A 985 -15.50 -1.78 -38.83
N VAL A 986 -14.15 -1.83 -38.79
CA VAL A 986 -13.35 -2.78 -39.57
C VAL A 986 -12.82 -3.89 -38.65
N PRO A 987 -13.46 -5.07 -38.60
CA PRO A 987 -13.00 -6.18 -37.77
C PRO A 987 -11.75 -6.86 -38.35
N GLY A 988 -11.08 -7.69 -37.54
CA GLY A 988 -9.98 -8.54 -38.00
C GLY A 988 -8.61 -7.85 -38.15
N VAL A 989 -8.52 -6.53 -37.97
CA VAL A 989 -7.24 -5.80 -38.02
C VAL A 989 -6.54 -5.85 -36.65
N PRO A 990 -5.36 -6.49 -36.53
CA PRO A 990 -4.59 -6.52 -35.29
C PRO A 990 -4.02 -5.13 -34.94
N PHE A 991 -3.72 -4.90 -33.67
CA PHE A 991 -2.94 -3.73 -33.28
C PHE A 991 -1.47 -3.90 -33.70
N PHE A 992 -1.02 -3.05 -34.62
CA PHE A 992 0.38 -2.90 -34.99
C PHE A 992 0.93 -1.57 -34.46
N SER A 993 2.20 -1.57 -34.04
CA SER A 993 2.93 -0.30 -33.85
C SER A 993 3.00 0.44 -35.18
N PRO A 994 2.90 1.78 -35.19
CA PRO A 994 2.93 2.55 -36.42
C PRO A 994 4.27 2.33 -37.13
N GLY A 995 4.22 1.87 -38.39
CA GLY A 995 5.40 1.48 -39.18
C GLY A 995 5.73 -0.02 -39.13
N ALA A 996 5.11 -0.83 -38.27
CA ALA A 996 5.24 -2.28 -38.30
C ALA A 996 4.29 -2.92 -39.34
N THR A 997 4.67 -4.10 -39.84
CA THR A 997 3.86 -4.89 -40.78
C THR A 997 3.44 -6.22 -40.15
N SER A 998 2.63 -7.00 -40.87
CA SER A 998 2.27 -8.38 -40.50
C SER A 998 3.46 -9.35 -40.47
N VAL A 999 4.58 -8.99 -41.12
CA VAL A 999 5.83 -9.77 -41.12
C VAL A 999 6.79 -9.18 -40.10
N PRO A 1000 7.13 -9.89 -39.00
CA PRO A 1000 8.10 -9.41 -38.03
C PRO A 1000 9.46 -9.12 -38.67
N GLY A 1001 10.06 -7.96 -38.40
CA GLY A 1001 11.34 -7.54 -38.99
C GLY A 1001 11.22 -6.75 -40.28
N LEU A 1002 10.01 -6.64 -40.82
CA LEU A 1002 9.70 -5.82 -41.98
C LEU A 1002 8.91 -4.57 -41.55
N PHE A 1003 9.43 -3.40 -41.87
CA PHE A 1003 8.90 -2.11 -41.43
C PHE A 1003 8.65 -1.16 -42.60
N LEU A 1004 7.86 -0.11 -42.38
CA LEU A 1004 7.59 0.96 -43.33
C LEU A 1004 8.31 2.23 -42.89
N ALA A 1005 9.09 2.84 -43.78
CA ALA A 1005 9.75 4.12 -43.51
C ALA A 1005 8.74 5.26 -43.33
N ASN A 1006 7.67 5.27 -44.14
CA ASN A 1006 6.60 6.26 -44.10
C ASN A 1006 5.24 5.57 -43.87
N PRO A 1007 4.85 5.29 -42.62
CA PRO A 1007 3.51 4.81 -42.33
C PRO A 1007 2.46 5.83 -42.80
N PRO A 1008 1.49 5.41 -43.61
CA PRO A 1008 0.44 6.28 -44.15
C PRO A 1008 -0.59 6.62 -43.07
N GLY A 1009 -1.34 7.71 -43.25
CA GLY A 1009 -2.41 8.11 -42.33
C GLY A 1009 -1.96 8.68 -40.98
N VAL A 1010 -0.64 8.80 -40.75
CA VAL A 1010 -0.08 9.42 -39.54
C VAL A 1010 0.62 10.73 -39.89
N HIS A 1011 0.22 11.83 -39.26
CA HIS A 1011 0.69 13.18 -39.58
C HIS A 1011 1.85 13.63 -38.68
N VAL A 1012 3.07 13.22 -39.04
CA VAL A 1012 4.34 13.68 -38.45
C VAL A 1012 5.39 13.88 -39.55
N SER A 1013 6.48 14.61 -39.28
CA SER A 1013 7.51 14.85 -40.29
C SER A 1013 8.15 13.55 -40.79
N GLN A 1014 8.50 13.48 -42.07
CA GLN A 1014 9.16 12.30 -42.68
C GLN A 1014 10.44 11.92 -41.93
N ARG A 1015 11.20 12.91 -41.41
CA ARG A 1015 12.37 12.67 -40.56
C ARG A 1015 12.03 11.91 -39.29
N THR A 1016 10.93 12.26 -38.62
CA THR A 1016 10.45 11.56 -37.42
C THR A 1016 10.06 10.13 -37.77
N LYS A 1017 9.34 9.93 -38.89
CA LYS A 1017 8.95 8.60 -39.36
C LYS A 1017 10.16 7.72 -39.67
N GLY A 1018 11.17 8.29 -40.34
CA GLY A 1018 12.40 7.59 -40.66
C GLY A 1018 13.20 7.19 -39.42
N ALA A 1019 13.35 8.10 -38.45
CA ALA A 1019 13.99 7.78 -37.16
C ALA A 1019 13.22 6.69 -36.39
N ALA A 1020 11.88 6.74 -36.42
CA ALA A 1020 11.04 5.71 -35.82
C ALA A 1020 11.20 4.33 -36.50
N ALA A 1021 11.24 4.28 -37.83
CA ALA A 1021 11.45 3.04 -38.58
C ALA A 1021 12.84 2.43 -38.27
N ALA A 1022 13.87 3.28 -38.15
CA ALA A 1022 15.21 2.86 -37.74
C ALA A 1022 15.21 2.19 -36.36
N VAL A 1023 14.61 2.79 -35.34
CA VAL A 1023 14.61 2.17 -33.99
C VAL A 1023 13.76 0.88 -33.94
N LEU A 1024 12.69 0.80 -34.73
CA LEU A 1024 11.89 -0.41 -34.87
C LEU A 1024 12.72 -1.57 -35.45
N ALA A 1025 13.53 -1.30 -36.47
CA ALA A 1025 14.47 -2.27 -37.02
C ALA A 1025 15.61 -2.61 -36.06
N ALA A 1026 16.19 -1.62 -35.40
CA ALA A 1026 17.28 -1.82 -34.44
C ALA A 1026 16.86 -2.68 -33.23
N SER A 1027 15.66 -2.44 -32.70
CA SER A 1027 15.15 -3.10 -31.48
C SER A 1027 14.72 -4.56 -31.68
N VAL A 1028 14.35 -4.97 -32.89
CA VAL A 1028 13.89 -6.35 -33.15
C VAL A 1028 15.04 -7.34 -33.30
N MET A 1029 16.25 -6.84 -33.62
CA MET A 1029 17.44 -7.67 -33.81
C MET A 1029 17.84 -8.34 -32.49
N PRO A 1030 18.02 -9.67 -32.47
CA PRO A 1030 18.33 -10.38 -31.24
C PRO A 1030 19.78 -10.14 -30.81
N ARG A 1031 20.00 -9.94 -29.50
CA ARG A 1031 21.35 -9.70 -28.92
C ARG A 1031 22.11 -10.97 -28.55
N ARG A 1032 21.42 -12.11 -28.60
CA ARG A 1032 21.91 -13.48 -28.39
C ARG A 1032 21.18 -14.37 -29.39
N PRO A 1033 21.74 -15.52 -29.82
CA PRO A 1033 21.02 -16.47 -30.66
C PRO A 1033 19.66 -16.78 -30.03
N ARG A 1034 18.55 -16.62 -30.77
CA ARG A 1034 17.24 -16.99 -30.22
C ARG A 1034 17.19 -18.51 -30.10
N HIS A 1035 16.81 -18.99 -28.93
CA HIS A 1035 16.39 -20.38 -28.78
C HIS A 1035 15.03 -20.58 -29.46
N SER A 1036 14.78 -21.80 -29.95
CA SER A 1036 13.41 -22.24 -30.23
C SER A 1036 12.53 -21.89 -29.05
N LYS A 1037 11.32 -21.40 -29.36
CA LYS A 1037 10.35 -21.07 -28.32
C LYS A 1037 9.71 -22.32 -27.70
N GLY A 1038 10.06 -23.52 -28.19
CA GLY A 1038 9.62 -24.80 -27.64
C GLY A 1038 8.13 -25.07 -27.81
N TYR A 1039 7.49 -24.45 -28.80
CA TYR A 1039 6.06 -24.64 -29.14
C TYR A 1039 5.77 -24.64 -30.64
N THR A 1040 6.79 -24.78 -31.47
CA THR A 1040 6.63 -24.85 -32.92
C THR A 1040 5.88 -26.12 -33.30
N VAL A 1041 4.89 -26.01 -34.18
CA VAL A 1041 4.23 -27.18 -34.75
C VAL A 1041 5.21 -27.89 -35.67
N SER A 1042 5.49 -29.16 -35.43
CA SER A 1042 6.27 -30.01 -36.34
C SER A 1042 5.35 -30.69 -37.33
N VAL A 1043 5.84 -30.98 -38.53
CA VAL A 1043 5.11 -31.79 -39.52
C VAL A 1043 5.93 -33.02 -39.83
N ASP A 1044 5.31 -34.20 -39.71
CA ASP A 1044 5.85 -35.48 -40.17
C ASP A 1044 5.80 -35.53 -41.70
N PRO A 1045 6.96 -35.52 -42.38
CA PRO A 1045 7.02 -35.56 -43.84
C PRO A 1045 6.39 -36.82 -44.45
N MET A 1046 6.49 -37.95 -43.76
CA MET A 1046 6.02 -39.24 -44.26
C MET A 1046 4.49 -39.36 -44.22
N ARG A 1047 3.83 -38.57 -43.37
CA ARG A 1047 2.36 -38.52 -43.25
C ARG A 1047 1.75 -37.35 -43.99
N CYS A 1048 2.54 -36.34 -44.36
CA CYS A 1048 2.02 -35.14 -45.00
C CYS A 1048 1.59 -35.43 -46.44
N ARG A 1049 0.31 -35.17 -46.75
CA ARG A 1049 -0.24 -35.33 -48.11
C ARG A 1049 -0.22 -34.05 -48.95
N GLY A 1050 0.38 -32.96 -48.45
CA GLY A 1050 0.48 -31.72 -49.19
C GLY A 1050 -0.82 -30.94 -49.40
N CYS A 1051 -1.89 -31.24 -48.66
CA CYS A 1051 -3.25 -30.74 -48.96
C CYS A 1051 -3.50 -29.24 -48.77
N GLY A 1052 -2.53 -28.44 -48.33
CA GLY A 1052 -2.70 -26.98 -48.19
C GLY A 1052 -3.45 -26.47 -46.95
N ARG A 1053 -4.36 -27.27 -46.36
CA ARG A 1053 -5.27 -26.82 -45.28
C ARG A 1053 -4.58 -26.15 -44.10
N CYS A 1054 -3.43 -26.69 -43.68
CA CYS A 1054 -2.64 -26.13 -42.58
C CYS A 1054 -2.12 -24.71 -42.85
N ALA A 1055 -1.82 -24.39 -44.11
CA ALA A 1055 -1.40 -23.05 -44.51
C ALA A 1055 -2.57 -22.07 -44.63
N GLU A 1056 -3.75 -22.54 -45.04
CA GLU A 1056 -4.98 -21.75 -45.10
C GLU A 1056 -5.44 -21.30 -43.70
N VAL A 1057 -5.43 -22.21 -42.72
CA VAL A 1057 -5.91 -21.91 -41.36
C VAL A 1057 -4.86 -21.28 -40.45
N CYS A 1058 -3.64 -21.04 -40.94
CA CYS A 1058 -2.57 -20.43 -40.16
C CYS A 1058 -2.69 -18.90 -40.17
N PRO A 1059 -3.17 -18.26 -39.08
CA PRO A 1059 -3.31 -16.80 -39.05
C PRO A 1059 -1.96 -16.07 -39.03
N HIS A 1060 -0.87 -16.80 -38.79
CA HIS A 1060 0.50 -16.29 -38.73
C HIS A 1060 1.29 -16.62 -39.98
N GLN A 1061 0.66 -17.27 -40.97
CA GLN A 1061 1.27 -17.65 -42.24
C GLN A 1061 2.59 -18.42 -42.05
N ALA A 1062 2.67 -19.19 -40.97
CA ALA A 1062 3.87 -19.89 -40.56
C ALA A 1062 4.08 -21.21 -41.29
N VAL A 1063 3.17 -21.62 -42.18
CA VAL A 1063 3.24 -22.92 -42.86
C VAL A 1063 3.55 -22.71 -44.34
N SER A 1064 4.63 -23.33 -44.81
CA SER A 1064 5.05 -23.41 -46.21
C SER A 1064 4.98 -24.87 -46.70
N PHE A 1065 5.32 -25.10 -47.97
CA PHE A 1065 5.44 -26.45 -48.54
C PHE A 1065 6.78 -26.60 -49.29
N HIS A 1066 7.46 -27.71 -49.05
CA HIS A 1066 8.69 -28.11 -49.77
C HIS A 1066 8.41 -29.38 -50.56
N GLN A 1067 9.03 -29.58 -51.72
CA GLN A 1067 9.02 -30.90 -52.35
C GLN A 1067 9.90 -31.85 -51.55
N ASN A 1068 9.35 -33.00 -51.18
CA ASN A 1068 10.13 -34.10 -50.63
C ASN A 1068 10.86 -34.85 -51.76
N GLU A 1069 11.73 -35.79 -51.38
CA GLU A 1069 12.52 -36.62 -52.30
C GLU A 1069 11.67 -37.45 -53.30
N PHE A 1070 10.36 -37.58 -53.04
CA PHE A 1070 9.40 -38.31 -53.87
C PHE A 1070 8.53 -37.39 -54.75
N GLY A 1071 8.81 -36.08 -54.80
CA GLY A 1071 8.10 -35.11 -55.64
C GLY A 1071 6.76 -34.59 -55.07
N TYR A 1072 6.37 -34.99 -53.86
CA TYR A 1072 5.15 -34.51 -53.20
C TYR A 1072 5.43 -33.28 -52.31
N GLY A 1073 4.49 -32.34 -52.29
CA GLY A 1073 4.57 -31.17 -51.41
C GLY A 1073 4.36 -31.56 -49.94
N THR A 1074 5.36 -31.36 -49.09
CA THR A 1074 5.32 -31.58 -47.65
C THR A 1074 5.24 -30.24 -46.92
N ALA A 1075 4.29 -30.09 -45.99
CA ALA A 1075 4.17 -28.88 -45.20
C ALA A 1075 5.36 -28.73 -44.25
N VAL A 1076 5.92 -27.52 -44.16
CA VAL A 1076 7.00 -27.16 -43.23
C VAL A 1076 6.55 -25.94 -42.45
N VAL A 1077 6.84 -25.90 -41.16
CA VAL A 1077 6.41 -24.82 -40.28
C VAL A 1077 7.61 -23.96 -39.92
N ASP A 1078 7.56 -22.69 -40.27
CA ASP A 1078 8.52 -21.70 -39.83
C ASP A 1078 8.32 -21.40 -38.35
N GLU A 1079 9.24 -21.91 -37.55
CA GLU A 1079 9.38 -21.66 -36.12
C GLU A 1079 9.36 -20.19 -35.71
N ALA A 1080 9.91 -19.28 -36.52
CA ALA A 1080 9.96 -17.86 -36.19
C ALA A 1080 8.56 -17.21 -36.25
N LEU A 1081 7.74 -17.67 -37.21
CA LEU A 1081 6.38 -17.20 -37.42
C LEU A 1081 5.38 -17.94 -36.53
N CYS A 1082 5.63 -19.23 -36.27
CA CYS A 1082 4.73 -20.08 -35.50
C CYS A 1082 4.49 -19.54 -34.09
N LYS A 1083 3.23 -19.48 -33.67
CA LYS A 1083 2.82 -19.11 -32.30
C LYS A 1083 2.34 -20.31 -31.47
N GLY A 1084 2.43 -21.52 -32.02
CA GLY A 1084 2.01 -22.74 -31.34
C GLY A 1084 0.51 -22.82 -31.04
N CYS A 1085 -0.35 -22.17 -31.82
CA CYS A 1085 -1.80 -22.14 -31.56
C CYS A 1085 -2.51 -23.49 -31.84
N GLY A 1086 -1.92 -24.34 -32.68
CA GLY A 1086 -2.44 -25.67 -33.01
C GLY A 1086 -3.55 -25.71 -34.06
N ASN A 1087 -3.93 -24.60 -34.70
CA ASN A 1087 -4.98 -24.59 -35.75
C ASN A 1087 -4.64 -25.54 -36.91
N CYS A 1088 -3.37 -25.56 -37.33
CA CYS A 1088 -2.90 -26.43 -38.40
C CYS A 1088 -2.94 -27.92 -38.00
N ILE A 1089 -2.88 -28.24 -36.71
CA ILE A 1089 -3.01 -29.61 -36.20
C ILE A 1089 -4.47 -30.05 -36.30
N ALA A 1090 -5.39 -29.22 -35.81
CA ALA A 1090 -6.82 -29.50 -35.81
C ALA A 1090 -7.40 -29.75 -37.22
N MET A 1091 -6.80 -29.15 -38.24
CA MET A 1091 -7.27 -29.24 -39.63
C MET A 1091 -6.49 -30.24 -40.49
N CYS A 1092 -5.47 -30.91 -39.96
CA CYS A 1092 -4.62 -31.82 -40.72
C CYS A 1092 -5.33 -33.18 -40.96
N PRO A 1093 -5.75 -33.50 -42.19
CA PRO A 1093 -6.54 -34.72 -42.44
C PRO A 1093 -5.71 -36.01 -42.34
N SER A 1094 -4.40 -35.92 -42.55
CA SER A 1094 -3.49 -37.06 -42.48
C SER A 1094 -2.72 -37.16 -41.17
N ASN A 1095 -3.01 -36.27 -40.21
CA ASN A 1095 -2.32 -36.21 -38.92
C ASN A 1095 -0.80 -36.12 -39.03
N ALA A 1096 -0.36 -35.33 -40.01
CA ALA A 1096 1.05 -35.02 -40.22
C ALA A 1096 1.52 -33.87 -39.32
N ALA A 1097 0.67 -32.89 -39.01
CA ALA A 1097 1.04 -31.77 -38.14
C ALA A 1097 0.84 -32.13 -36.68
N ASP A 1098 1.81 -31.82 -35.83
CA ASP A 1098 1.83 -32.18 -34.41
C ASP A 1098 2.53 -31.11 -33.55
N SER A 1099 2.21 -31.06 -32.25
CA SER A 1099 2.86 -30.18 -31.27
C SER A 1099 2.74 -30.78 -29.87
N PRO A 1100 3.77 -30.65 -29.02
CA PRO A 1100 3.82 -31.27 -27.70
C PRO A 1100 2.72 -30.82 -26.72
N TYR A 1101 2.00 -29.73 -27.00
CA TYR A 1101 0.89 -29.25 -26.17
C TYR A 1101 -0.51 -29.59 -26.73
N ARG A 1102 -0.60 -30.00 -28.00
CA ARG A 1102 -1.87 -30.23 -28.70
C ARG A 1102 -1.71 -31.34 -29.73
N ASP A 1103 -1.19 -32.48 -29.28
CA ASP A 1103 -1.02 -33.62 -30.17
C ASP A 1103 -2.38 -34.24 -30.56
N ARG A 1104 -2.36 -35.11 -31.58
CA ARG A 1104 -3.58 -35.79 -32.02
C ARG A 1104 -4.23 -36.60 -30.91
N SER A 1105 -3.43 -37.31 -30.10
CA SER A 1105 -3.95 -38.11 -29.00
C SER A 1105 -4.67 -37.24 -27.97
N TYR A 1106 -4.14 -36.04 -27.72
CA TYR A 1106 -4.71 -35.02 -26.87
C TYR A 1106 -6.04 -34.52 -27.45
N LEU A 1107 -6.11 -34.21 -28.75
CA LEU A 1107 -7.34 -33.76 -29.40
C LEU A 1107 -8.43 -34.85 -29.42
N GLU A 1108 -8.07 -36.09 -29.76
CA GLU A 1108 -9.00 -37.22 -29.78
C GLU A 1108 -9.49 -37.58 -28.37
N HIS A 1109 -8.61 -37.52 -27.37
CA HIS A 1109 -8.99 -37.75 -25.96
C HIS A 1109 -9.91 -36.63 -25.45
N MET A 1110 -9.56 -35.38 -25.72
CA MET A 1110 -10.39 -34.23 -25.35
C MET A 1110 -11.76 -34.27 -26.04
N ILE A 1111 -11.83 -34.66 -27.32
CA ILE A 1111 -13.10 -34.83 -28.03
C ILE A 1111 -13.91 -36.00 -27.46
N ARG A 1112 -13.28 -37.17 -27.21
CA ARG A 1112 -13.98 -38.32 -26.58
C ARG A 1112 -14.53 -37.97 -25.21
N GLU A 1113 -13.79 -37.24 -24.39
CA GLU A 1113 -14.21 -36.83 -23.05
C GLU A 1113 -15.24 -35.67 -23.06
N ILE A 1114 -15.33 -34.87 -24.13
CA ILE A 1114 -16.41 -33.87 -24.30
C ILE A 1114 -17.71 -34.52 -24.81
N LEU A 1115 -17.58 -35.60 -25.59
CA LEU A 1115 -18.70 -36.33 -26.17
C LEU A 1115 -19.24 -37.47 -25.29
N GLN A 1116 -18.56 -37.78 -24.19
CA GLN A 1116 -19.03 -38.64 -23.10
C GLN A 1116 -19.56 -37.78 -21.97
#